data_AF-A0A9Q9EW14-F1
#
_entry.id   AF-A0A9Q9EW14-F1
#
_cell.length_a   1.000
_cell.length_b   1.000
_cell.length_c   1.000
_cell.angle_alpha   90.00
_cell.angle_beta   90.00
_cell.angle_gamma   90.00
#
_symmetry.space_group_name_H-M   'P 1'
#
loop_
_entity.id
_entity.type
_entity.pdbx_description
1 polymer ?
#
loop_
_entity_poly.entity_id
_entity_poly.type
_entity_poly.pdbx_seq_one_letter_code
_entity_poly.pdbx_strand_id
1 'polypeptide(L)'
;MRKFKAFLIVITVLLLLSACDHFFSDIERDLEYWSSTVLITGNEIPAAGTDNEGYPCLPSAGDKTIILKLTNPQKYILKIPGAQGSPSDIVVFESGVKGADGMNAPRAEIDYYFRQTSSDRIELIYKKAFLKYSEWGSQNLSPTITLYNKEGRKFEQKYTFKLRANTPPLALEYKALCKTQGADGKSYYVLCFEVKDMDKKAGSGSTELLHKDIASITLTPQGGTAQTLPLTVDGSGFNIGNSGILLPAASVKKLEAGDVNQGVTIDDTPTENWIIYLKTDVEVRGPSKEYTLKLTDEKGLTSPEIKKSTATNKLPPVELYHNNTQIMQDSENSPHQINTDMAITLQARAKEGASITGTIKKKVSGSNNWNGAGSVLGTTPADFTLPALENNESGAIYKITLNASAAGYAESESKTFFVKLVKQFSALTPQTLTIHGQNAFGGSVTLPYTTATVQKSDIVLKFNEHTNIPFTIEPSAGLNLTAGVPQNLTINVAASPENYPAWSKTVSVTRAQNDVANLASFKLNGELKTAPFTSEYTVASTTARVTDFMFDANSTGATASVSPGGNANIPANGGTQFIITVKAQNGTQSMITFTVKRKTYPVTFSVQGGQGGSLKGMYNGSHQTASGSNSPSFNVSHGESVTFIAKPEKGWDIESWTGVTASSPNTATLTVDGDKTVTVKFKPGEFNLAGGGSDAWKQLKEEAAKPYGAHTIVIKGEIKATGGENKGEIKLGRDLTIKGKNSAVLDANNQSRIFKVESGKTLTLENITLKNGNAGGGNGGGVYVNAGGTLIMKDSSTITGCSASKGGGVYVDGTFKMQGGAKVDENNEVYLETNKSITVTGALTHRPAARITPNEYTDGRVLATGAAAERDNFKVTPKNGTEYWRYKKKGDVIKFVKAELKVTFVKIKCVKNKDIGGKAEYYWTMKVDGVMVDDQFDANSTCELATGQIHTIDKSFTRTFKYFPAGIEIPVNIEIYEEDNGPDDHIGTTKAKLTYHYNHDAWQWGYVANGHENGNQGLNGYKLITEGDEVEFTEEYRHNDGDTDVTIKIRWQDE
;
A
#
# COMPACT_ATOMS: atom_id res chain seq x y z
N MET A 1 41.94 -31.17 53.32
CA MET A 1 41.54 -29.83 53.81
C MET A 1 42.08 -28.63 53.01
N ARG A 2 43.28 -28.65 52.39
CA ARG A 2 43.81 -27.45 51.69
C ARG A 2 43.11 -27.08 50.36
N LYS A 3 42.64 -28.05 49.57
CA LYS A 3 41.92 -27.82 48.30
C LYS A 3 40.46 -27.33 48.48
N PHE A 4 39.80 -27.68 49.59
CA PHE A 4 38.41 -27.27 49.86
C PHE A 4 38.30 -25.78 50.23
N LYS A 5 39.35 -25.20 50.85
CA LYS A 5 39.38 -23.76 51.16
C LYS A 5 39.57 -22.88 49.91
N ALA A 6 40.34 -23.34 48.91
CA ALA A 6 40.51 -22.60 47.66
C ALA A 6 39.21 -22.54 46.83
N PHE A 7 38.47 -23.65 46.75
CA PHE A 7 37.20 -23.70 46.02
C PHE A 7 36.12 -22.83 46.69
N LEU A 8 36.09 -22.82 48.03
CA LEU A 8 35.19 -21.94 48.77
C LEU A 8 35.53 -20.45 48.54
N ILE A 9 36.81 -20.08 48.57
CA ILE A 9 37.25 -18.68 48.31
C ILE A 9 36.84 -18.22 46.89
N VAL A 10 37.00 -19.06 45.86
CA VAL A 10 36.59 -18.69 44.48
C VAL A 10 35.07 -18.51 44.40
N ILE A 11 34.28 -19.37 45.05
CA ILE A 11 32.81 -19.22 45.10
C ILE A 11 32.40 -17.99 45.93
N THR A 12 33.10 -17.68 47.03
CA THR A 12 32.85 -16.44 47.80
C THR A 12 33.21 -15.19 46.99
N VAL A 13 34.28 -15.21 46.20
CA VAL A 13 34.66 -14.08 45.31
C VAL A 13 33.66 -13.93 44.15
N LEU A 14 33.15 -15.02 43.56
CA LEU A 14 32.06 -14.93 42.57
C LEU A 14 30.76 -14.40 43.19
N LEU A 15 30.41 -14.84 44.39
CA LEU A 15 29.20 -14.38 45.11
C LEU A 15 29.32 -12.92 45.58
N LEU A 16 30.54 -12.45 45.90
CA LEU A 16 30.82 -11.04 46.19
C LEU A 16 30.71 -10.14 44.95
N LEU A 17 30.95 -10.67 43.74
CA LEU A 17 30.75 -9.93 42.49
C LEU A 17 29.27 -9.87 42.08
N SER A 18 28.47 -10.91 42.34
CA SER A 18 27.02 -10.91 42.07
C SER A 18 26.18 -9.96 42.95
N ALA A 19 26.81 -9.18 43.84
CA ALA A 19 26.16 -8.13 44.63
C ALA A 19 26.42 -6.71 44.08
N CYS A 20 27.01 -6.58 42.89
CA CYS A 20 27.28 -5.31 42.23
C CYS A 20 26.54 -5.20 40.88
N ASP A 21 25.28 -4.75 40.92
CA ASP A 21 24.50 -4.40 39.72
C ASP A 21 25.26 -3.43 38.79
N HIS A 22 26.16 -2.61 39.32
CA HIS A 22 26.95 -1.67 38.53
C HIS A 22 27.92 -2.35 37.56
N PHE A 23 28.55 -3.46 37.95
CA PHE A 23 29.49 -4.18 37.07
C PHE A 23 28.76 -5.00 35.99
N PHE A 24 27.58 -5.54 36.33
CA PHE A 24 26.76 -6.28 35.35
C PHE A 24 25.96 -5.35 34.44
N SER A 25 25.45 -4.21 34.91
CA SER A 25 24.71 -3.26 34.04
C SER A 25 25.60 -2.58 33.01
N ASP A 26 26.88 -2.31 33.31
CA ASP A 26 27.84 -1.85 32.30
C ASP A 26 28.13 -2.96 31.28
N ILE A 27 28.34 -4.21 31.72
CA ILE A 27 28.55 -5.36 30.82
C ILE A 27 27.29 -5.67 30.00
N GLU A 28 26.09 -5.60 30.56
CA GLU A 28 24.83 -5.83 29.85
C GLU A 28 24.52 -4.69 28.88
N ARG A 29 24.76 -3.43 29.25
CA ARG A 29 24.62 -2.29 28.34
C ARG A 29 25.64 -2.37 27.21
N ASP A 30 26.88 -2.76 27.48
CA ASP A 30 27.91 -2.93 26.46
C ASP A 30 27.60 -4.16 25.58
N LEU A 31 27.14 -5.28 26.14
CA LEU A 31 26.69 -6.46 25.38
C LEU A 31 25.45 -6.14 24.53
N GLU A 32 24.48 -5.39 25.04
CA GLU A 32 23.28 -4.95 24.30
C GLU A 32 23.66 -3.94 23.22
N TYR A 33 24.60 -3.03 23.50
CA TYR A 33 25.19 -2.15 22.50
C TYR A 33 25.88 -2.98 21.40
N TRP A 34 26.82 -3.87 21.73
CA TRP A 34 27.60 -4.63 20.76
C TRP A 34 26.81 -5.72 20.02
N SER A 35 25.77 -6.30 20.63
CA SER A 35 24.89 -7.32 20.00
C SER A 35 23.70 -6.75 19.23
N SER A 36 23.26 -5.53 19.54
CA SER A 36 22.17 -4.89 18.78
C SER A 36 22.59 -4.58 17.34
N THR A 37 21.63 -4.71 16.42
CA THR A 37 21.82 -4.46 15.00
C THR A 37 20.73 -3.53 14.46
N VAL A 38 21.05 -2.79 13.40
CA VAL A 38 20.08 -2.01 12.62
C VAL A 38 20.09 -2.54 11.21
N LEU A 39 18.92 -2.92 10.71
CA LEU A 39 18.74 -3.57 9.41
C LEU A 39 17.68 -2.84 8.59
N ILE A 40 17.93 -2.62 7.30
CA ILE A 40 16.90 -2.32 6.31
C ILE A 40 16.23 -3.65 5.93
N THR A 41 14.92 -3.74 6.16
CA THR A 41 14.12 -4.95 5.93
C THR A 41 13.34 -4.91 4.61
N GLY A 42 13.22 -3.74 3.98
CA GLY A 42 12.51 -3.57 2.73
C GLY A 42 12.49 -2.13 2.25
N ASN A 43 11.97 -1.92 1.04
CA ASN A 43 11.78 -0.60 0.45
C ASN A 43 10.36 -0.46 -0.14
N GLU A 44 9.92 0.78 -0.31
CA GLU A 44 8.75 1.16 -1.12
C GLU A 44 9.21 2.21 -2.13
N ILE A 45 9.15 1.86 -3.43
CA ILE A 45 9.61 2.71 -4.53
C ILE A 45 8.39 3.23 -5.30
N PRO A 46 8.22 4.56 -5.48
CA PRO A 46 7.13 5.14 -6.25
C PRO A 46 7.42 5.10 -7.76
N ALA A 47 7.65 3.90 -8.29
CA ALA A 47 7.93 3.67 -9.70
C ALA A 47 6.66 3.77 -10.56
N ALA A 48 6.80 4.25 -11.80
CA ALA A 48 5.71 4.32 -12.78
C ALA A 48 5.63 3.06 -13.68
N GLY A 49 6.64 2.19 -13.60
CA GLY A 49 6.75 0.93 -14.30
C GLY A 49 8.05 0.23 -13.94
N THR A 50 8.30 -0.92 -14.55
CA THR A 50 9.56 -1.68 -14.43
C THR A 50 10.07 -1.96 -15.82
N ASP A 51 11.35 -1.72 -16.08
CA ASP A 51 11.96 -1.98 -17.37
C ASP A 51 12.21 -3.48 -17.65
N ASN A 52 12.61 -3.79 -18.89
CA ASN A 52 12.90 -5.17 -19.33
C ASN A 52 14.06 -5.85 -18.56
N GLU A 53 14.90 -5.08 -17.85
CA GLU A 53 15.99 -5.59 -17.02
C GLU A 53 15.57 -5.76 -15.54
N GLY A 54 14.31 -5.47 -15.21
CA GLY A 54 13.75 -5.58 -13.86
C GLY A 54 14.08 -4.42 -12.93
N TYR A 55 14.41 -3.23 -13.46
CA TYR A 55 14.58 -2.01 -12.67
C TYR A 55 13.25 -1.25 -12.54
N PRO A 56 12.76 -0.98 -11.31
CA PRO A 56 11.71 0.00 -11.08
C PRO A 56 12.15 1.39 -11.58
N CYS A 57 11.33 2.01 -12.43
CA CYS A 57 11.63 3.28 -13.07
C CYS A 57 10.88 4.45 -12.43
N LEU A 58 11.64 5.45 -11.97
CA LEU A 58 11.12 6.70 -11.41
C LEU A 58 10.88 7.75 -12.52
N PRO A 59 9.70 8.38 -12.60
CA PRO A 59 9.46 9.47 -13.55
C PRO A 59 10.03 10.80 -13.03
N SER A 60 10.73 11.57 -13.86
CA SER A 60 11.51 12.75 -13.43
C SER A 60 10.72 14.06 -13.24
N ALA A 61 9.39 14.03 -13.31
CA ALA A 61 8.56 15.24 -13.22
C ALA A 61 8.72 16.03 -11.91
N GLY A 62 9.15 15.38 -10.83
CA GLY A 62 9.38 15.96 -9.50
C GLY A 62 10.28 15.06 -8.64
N ASP A 63 10.64 15.54 -7.45
CA ASP A 63 11.39 14.75 -6.45
C ASP A 63 10.64 13.43 -6.13
N LYS A 64 11.39 12.35 -5.86
CA LYS A 64 10.83 11.02 -5.56
C LYS A 64 11.40 10.45 -4.27
N THR A 65 10.52 10.21 -3.31
CA THR A 65 10.86 9.59 -2.02
C THR A 65 10.72 8.09 -2.09
N ILE A 66 11.83 7.38 -1.86
CA ILE A 66 11.85 5.94 -1.58
C ILE A 66 11.85 5.77 -0.07
N ILE A 67 10.94 4.95 0.44
CA ILE A 67 10.85 4.68 1.87
C ILE A 67 11.60 3.38 2.16
N LEU A 68 12.58 3.42 3.05
CA LEU A 68 13.31 2.25 3.55
C LEU A 68 12.79 1.89 4.93
N LYS A 69 12.37 0.64 5.12
CA LYS A 69 11.86 0.10 6.38
C LYS A 69 13.02 -0.42 7.21
N LEU A 70 13.08 -0.05 8.49
CA LEU A 70 14.15 -0.42 9.41
C LEU A 70 13.64 -1.30 10.56
N THR A 71 14.44 -2.31 10.89
CA THR A 71 14.47 -2.89 12.24
C THR A 71 15.57 -2.19 13.01
N ASN A 72 15.19 -1.38 14.01
CA ASN A 72 16.10 -0.58 14.84
C ASN A 72 15.61 -0.62 16.31
N PRO A 73 15.81 -1.74 17.03
CA PRO A 73 15.20 -1.95 18.34
C PRO A 73 15.67 -0.94 19.38
N GLN A 74 16.96 -0.59 19.34
CA GLN A 74 17.58 0.42 20.21
C GLN A 74 17.35 1.87 19.77
N LYS A 75 16.58 2.09 18.70
CA LYS A 75 16.20 3.41 18.17
C LYS A 75 17.40 4.33 17.93
N TYR A 76 18.52 3.77 17.48
CA TYR A 76 19.72 4.54 17.15
C TYR A 76 19.39 5.67 16.17
N ILE A 77 19.90 6.87 16.49
CA ILE A 77 19.97 7.97 15.54
C ILE A 77 21.08 7.62 14.54
N LEU A 78 20.77 7.68 13.26
CA LEU A 78 21.68 7.29 12.19
C LEU A 78 22.40 8.50 11.59
N LYS A 79 23.64 8.32 11.14
CA LYS A 79 24.38 9.37 10.42
C LYS A 79 23.77 9.62 9.05
N ILE A 80 23.81 10.89 8.65
CA ILE A 80 23.32 11.39 7.35
C ILE A 80 24.53 11.58 6.42
N PRO A 81 24.51 11.09 5.18
CA PRO A 81 25.59 11.31 4.21
C PRO A 81 25.79 12.81 3.93
N GLY A 82 27.03 13.23 3.73
CA GLY A 82 27.38 14.64 3.48
C GLY A 82 27.47 15.53 4.73
N ALA A 83 27.01 15.07 5.91
CA ALA A 83 27.23 15.79 7.16
C ALA A 83 28.69 15.69 7.64
N GLN A 84 29.16 16.70 8.39
CA GLN A 84 30.52 16.73 8.93
C GLN A 84 30.78 15.53 9.84
N GLY A 85 31.84 14.75 9.55
CA GLY A 85 32.17 13.54 10.30
C GLY A 85 31.31 12.30 9.98
N SER A 86 30.51 12.34 8.90
CA SER A 86 29.85 11.16 8.36
C SER A 86 30.74 10.35 7.42
N PRO A 87 30.74 9.01 7.51
CA PRO A 87 31.36 8.14 6.51
C PRO A 87 30.82 8.39 5.09
N SER A 88 31.69 8.27 4.09
CA SER A 88 31.33 8.45 2.68
C SER A 88 30.62 7.23 2.07
N ASP A 89 30.61 6.07 2.74
CA ASP A 89 30.01 4.82 2.27
C ASP A 89 28.57 4.58 2.76
N ILE A 90 27.90 5.61 3.32
CA ILE A 90 26.50 5.52 3.77
C ILE A 90 25.55 5.30 2.59
N VAL A 91 25.74 6.00 1.48
CA VAL A 91 25.03 5.80 0.21
C VAL A 91 26.06 5.85 -0.92
N VAL A 92 26.24 4.74 -1.62
CA VAL A 92 27.22 4.58 -2.70
C VAL A 92 26.51 4.17 -3.97
N PHE A 93 26.83 4.84 -5.08
CA PHE A 93 26.39 4.47 -6.43
C PHE A 93 27.50 3.73 -7.17
N GLU A 94 27.15 3.01 -8.24
CA GLU A 94 28.14 2.35 -9.09
C GLU A 94 29.11 3.35 -9.75
N SER A 95 30.33 2.89 -10.03
CA SER A 95 31.34 3.72 -10.70
C SER A 95 30.85 4.13 -12.08
N GLY A 96 30.82 5.44 -12.33
CA GLY A 96 30.37 6.03 -13.59
C GLY A 96 29.07 6.83 -13.48
N VAL A 97 28.24 6.58 -12.46
CA VAL A 97 27.00 7.35 -12.23
C VAL A 97 27.36 8.81 -11.94
N LYS A 98 26.65 9.73 -12.60
CA LYS A 98 26.80 11.19 -12.48
C LYS A 98 25.57 11.84 -11.86
N GLY A 99 25.79 12.80 -10.97
CA GLY A 99 24.73 13.65 -10.41
C GLY A 99 24.16 14.63 -11.45
N ALA A 100 23.28 15.52 -11.01
CA ALA A 100 22.56 16.48 -11.86
C ALA A 100 23.46 17.51 -12.60
N ASP A 101 24.76 17.59 -12.26
CA ASP A 101 25.73 18.42 -12.98
C ASP A 101 26.48 17.69 -14.10
N GLY A 102 26.24 16.38 -14.27
CA GLY A 102 26.88 15.54 -15.28
C GLY A 102 28.39 15.30 -15.13
N MET A 103 29.03 15.90 -14.12
CA MET A 103 30.49 15.85 -13.94
C MET A 103 30.87 15.02 -12.73
N ASN A 104 30.19 15.24 -11.60
CA ASN A 104 30.50 14.64 -10.31
C ASN A 104 29.64 13.39 -10.06
N ALA A 105 30.09 12.52 -9.15
CA ALA A 105 29.23 11.46 -8.61
C ALA A 105 28.02 12.09 -7.85
N PRO A 106 26.88 11.39 -7.69
CA PRO A 106 25.73 11.92 -6.97
C PRO A 106 26.08 12.36 -5.55
N ARG A 107 25.73 13.59 -5.18
CA ARG A 107 26.03 14.19 -3.88
C ARG A 107 24.80 14.20 -2.99
N ALA A 108 25.00 13.85 -1.72
CA ALA A 108 24.00 14.09 -0.69
C ALA A 108 23.66 15.59 -0.57
N GLU A 109 22.41 15.87 -0.20
CA GLU A 109 21.78 17.19 -0.10
C GLU A 109 21.64 18.00 -1.41
N ILE A 110 22.25 17.56 -2.52
CA ILE A 110 22.12 18.20 -3.85
C ILE A 110 21.35 17.30 -4.83
N ASP A 111 21.80 16.05 -4.98
CA ASP A 111 21.26 15.08 -5.94
C ASP A 111 20.25 14.15 -5.26
N TYR A 112 20.45 13.86 -3.97
CA TYR A 112 19.50 13.12 -3.12
C TYR A 112 19.52 13.58 -1.66
N TYR A 113 18.41 13.42 -0.94
CA TYR A 113 18.36 13.51 0.52
C TYR A 113 18.29 12.12 1.15
N PHE A 114 18.84 11.97 2.35
CA PHE A 114 18.74 10.72 3.13
C PHE A 114 18.38 11.07 4.58
N ARG A 115 17.15 10.76 4.99
CA ARG A 115 16.56 11.29 6.24
C ARG A 115 15.93 10.17 7.07
N GLN A 116 16.43 9.95 8.27
CA GLN A 116 15.74 9.12 9.26
C GLN A 116 14.55 9.89 9.81
N THR A 117 13.33 9.50 9.45
CA THR A 117 12.09 10.19 9.90
C THR A 117 11.51 9.60 11.18
N SER A 118 11.84 8.35 11.48
CA SER A 118 11.53 7.64 12.73
C SER A 118 12.55 6.53 12.95
N SER A 119 12.54 5.85 14.11
CA SER A 119 13.49 4.76 14.38
C SER A 119 13.42 3.65 13.33
N ASP A 120 12.22 3.38 12.81
CA ASP A 120 11.85 2.33 11.87
C ASP A 120 11.80 2.78 10.38
N ARG A 121 12.18 4.02 10.05
CA ARG A 121 12.03 4.57 8.68
C ARG A 121 13.14 5.54 8.26
N ILE A 122 13.64 5.33 7.04
CA ILE A 122 14.44 6.31 6.29
C ILE A 122 13.69 6.71 5.01
N GLU A 123 13.78 7.98 4.65
CA GLU A 123 13.43 8.51 3.33
C GLU A 123 14.71 8.78 2.54
N LEU A 124 14.86 8.10 1.41
CA LEU A 124 15.87 8.41 0.38
C LEU A 124 15.17 9.13 -0.78
N ILE A 125 15.38 10.43 -0.87
CA ILE A 125 14.65 11.32 -1.79
C ILE A 125 15.55 11.69 -2.97
N TYR A 126 15.28 11.14 -4.16
CA TYR A 126 15.99 11.53 -5.38
C TYR A 126 15.44 12.85 -5.90
N LYS A 127 16.34 13.78 -6.23
CA LYS A 127 15.96 15.12 -6.71
C LYS A 127 15.51 15.12 -8.15
N LYS A 128 14.52 15.96 -8.45
CA LYS A 128 14.03 16.24 -9.80
C LYS A 128 15.15 16.46 -10.81
N ALA A 129 16.17 17.27 -10.47
CA ALA A 129 17.27 17.57 -11.37
C ALA A 129 18.15 16.33 -11.68
N PHE A 130 18.41 15.49 -10.67
CA PHE A 130 19.21 14.26 -10.83
C PHE A 130 18.44 13.18 -11.61
N LEU A 131 17.15 13.00 -11.31
CA LEU A 131 16.26 12.13 -12.09
C LEU A 131 16.17 12.57 -13.56
N LYS A 132 16.07 13.89 -13.80
CA LYS A 132 16.01 14.47 -15.15
C LYS A 132 17.29 14.29 -15.96
N TYR A 133 18.45 14.38 -15.31
CA TYR A 133 19.74 14.08 -15.94
C TYR A 133 19.87 12.59 -16.29
N SER A 134 19.23 11.73 -15.51
CA SER A 134 19.32 10.27 -15.61
C SER A 134 18.16 9.62 -16.36
N GLU A 135 17.34 10.40 -17.07
CA GLU A 135 16.18 9.93 -17.85
C GLU A 135 16.56 8.88 -18.92
N TRP A 136 15.54 8.26 -19.53
CA TRP A 136 15.71 7.23 -20.57
C TRP A 136 16.38 5.95 -20.06
N GLY A 137 16.44 5.77 -18.74
CA GLY A 137 17.22 4.71 -18.10
C GLY A 137 18.71 4.78 -18.40
N SER A 138 19.23 5.99 -18.67
CA SER A 138 20.63 6.23 -19.10
C SER A 138 21.67 5.89 -18.03
N GLN A 139 21.29 5.86 -16.75
CA GLN A 139 22.17 5.53 -15.63
C GLN A 139 21.54 4.48 -14.70
N ASN A 140 22.37 3.59 -14.14
CA ASN A 140 21.96 2.73 -13.04
C ASN A 140 21.89 3.55 -11.75
N LEU A 141 20.69 3.79 -11.22
CA LEU A 141 20.50 4.59 -10.00
C LEU A 141 20.42 3.73 -8.74
N SER A 142 20.82 2.45 -8.81
CA SER A 142 20.83 1.55 -7.66
C SER A 142 21.83 2.02 -6.59
N PRO A 143 21.39 2.36 -5.37
CA PRO A 143 22.28 2.68 -4.27
C PRO A 143 22.66 1.41 -3.50
N THR A 144 23.90 1.32 -3.04
CA THR A 144 24.30 0.46 -1.92
C THR A 144 24.35 1.32 -0.66
N ILE A 145 23.62 0.89 0.37
CA ILE A 145 23.40 1.66 1.60
C ILE A 145 24.05 0.93 2.78
N THR A 146 24.84 1.65 3.56
CA THR A 146 25.47 1.18 4.80
C THR A 146 25.04 2.07 5.95
N LEU A 147 24.56 1.50 7.05
CA LEU A 147 24.08 2.29 8.18
C LEU A 147 25.16 2.47 9.25
N TYR A 148 25.15 3.64 9.88
CA TYR A 148 26.01 3.99 11.00
C TYR A 148 25.18 4.71 12.06
N ASN A 149 25.39 4.40 13.35
CA ASN A 149 24.83 5.23 14.42
C ASN A 149 25.57 6.57 14.51
N LYS A 150 24.99 7.52 15.24
CA LYS A 150 25.52 8.87 15.47
C LYS A 150 26.95 8.85 16.04
N GLU A 151 27.26 7.85 16.87
CA GLU A 151 28.57 7.65 17.50
C GLU A 151 29.62 7.13 16.51
N GLY A 152 29.21 6.60 15.35
CA GLY A 152 30.09 6.15 14.27
C GLY A 152 30.28 4.63 14.19
N ARG A 153 29.59 3.82 15.00
CA ARG A 153 29.55 2.36 14.86
C ARG A 153 28.83 2.00 13.56
N LYS A 154 29.50 1.19 12.73
CA LYS A 154 28.97 0.60 11.49
C LYS A 154 28.00 -0.53 11.82
N PHE A 155 26.93 -0.66 11.04
CA PHE A 155 26.11 -1.86 10.96
C PHE A 155 26.46 -2.62 9.67
N GLU A 156 26.78 -3.90 9.78
CA GLU A 156 27.40 -4.69 8.68
C GLU A 156 26.50 -4.92 7.46
N GLN A 157 25.18 -4.72 7.57
CA GLN A 157 24.28 -4.92 6.44
C GLN A 157 24.50 -3.85 5.36
N LYS A 158 24.94 -4.30 4.19
CA LYS A 158 24.84 -3.54 2.93
C LYS A 158 23.50 -3.83 2.28
N TYR A 159 22.68 -2.80 2.11
CA TYR A 159 21.38 -2.91 1.45
C TYR A 159 21.42 -2.30 0.05
N THR A 160 21.08 -3.07 -0.97
CA THR A 160 21.07 -2.63 -2.37
C THR A 160 19.73 -3.00 -3.00
N PHE A 161 19.20 -2.13 -3.84
CA PHE A 161 17.98 -2.38 -4.62
C PHE A 161 18.09 -1.77 -6.02
N LYS A 162 17.39 -2.37 -6.99
CA LYS A 162 17.37 -1.87 -8.37
C LYS A 162 16.62 -0.55 -8.47
N LEU A 163 17.17 0.41 -9.21
CA LEU A 163 16.51 1.67 -9.54
C LEU A 163 17.03 2.27 -10.86
N ARG A 164 16.13 2.85 -11.66
CA ARG A 164 16.46 3.77 -12.78
C ARG A 164 15.52 4.98 -12.78
N ALA A 165 15.89 6.04 -13.50
CA ALA A 165 14.94 7.07 -13.90
C ALA A 165 14.55 6.80 -15.36
N ASN A 166 13.27 6.50 -15.60
CA ASN A 166 12.68 6.65 -16.92
C ASN A 166 11.20 7.03 -16.79
N THR A 167 10.75 8.05 -17.51
CA THR A 167 9.33 8.43 -17.57
C THR A 167 8.62 7.65 -18.68
N PRO A 168 7.66 6.75 -18.35
CA PRO A 168 7.01 5.91 -19.36
C PRO A 168 6.23 6.74 -20.38
N PRO A 169 6.09 6.26 -21.64
CA PRO A 169 5.28 6.92 -22.67
C PRO A 169 3.84 7.17 -22.21
N LEU A 170 3.28 8.33 -22.57
CA LEU A 170 1.89 8.67 -22.25
C LEU A 170 0.87 7.94 -23.12
N ALA A 171 -0.40 8.03 -22.72
CA ALA A 171 -1.51 7.46 -23.47
C ALA A 171 -1.67 8.13 -24.85
N LEU A 172 -1.88 7.31 -25.86
CA LEU A 172 -2.29 7.71 -27.22
C LEU A 172 -3.71 8.30 -27.19
N GLU A 173 -3.95 9.36 -27.97
CA GLU A 173 -5.29 9.90 -28.20
C GLU A 173 -5.74 9.66 -29.65
N TYR A 174 -6.92 9.09 -29.86
CA TYR A 174 -7.48 8.91 -31.20
C TYR A 174 -7.93 10.26 -31.78
N LYS A 175 -7.50 10.56 -33.02
CA LYS A 175 -7.80 11.83 -33.70
C LYS A 175 -8.77 11.69 -34.88
N ALA A 176 -8.54 10.72 -35.75
CA ALA A 176 -9.30 10.60 -37.01
C ALA A 176 -9.23 9.20 -37.63
N LEU A 177 -10.23 8.89 -38.44
CA LEU A 177 -10.22 7.79 -39.40
C LEU A 177 -10.03 8.35 -40.81
N CYS A 178 -8.96 7.95 -41.48
CA CYS A 178 -8.56 8.39 -42.81
C CYS A 178 -8.47 7.20 -43.77
N LYS A 179 -8.01 7.43 -45.01
CA LYS A 179 -7.63 6.39 -45.98
C LYS A 179 -6.24 6.59 -46.56
N THR A 180 -5.67 5.53 -47.09
CA THR A 180 -4.51 5.55 -48.01
C THR A 180 -4.76 4.62 -49.18
N GLN A 181 -4.04 4.78 -50.29
CA GLN A 181 -4.10 3.87 -51.42
C GLN A 181 -2.94 2.86 -51.36
N GLY A 182 -3.25 1.57 -51.46
CA GLY A 182 -2.28 0.49 -51.57
C GLY A 182 -1.64 0.40 -52.96
N ALA A 183 -0.54 -0.35 -53.07
CA ALA A 183 0.14 -0.61 -54.34
C ALA A 183 -0.71 -1.45 -55.32
N ASP A 184 -1.76 -2.10 -54.82
CA ASP A 184 -2.81 -2.81 -55.58
C ASP A 184 -3.92 -1.88 -56.11
N GLY A 185 -3.81 -0.57 -55.89
CA GLY A 185 -4.79 0.44 -56.29
C GLY A 185 -6.00 0.55 -55.36
N LYS A 186 -6.14 -0.34 -54.37
CA LYS A 186 -7.25 -0.33 -53.40
C LYS A 186 -7.06 0.72 -52.32
N SER A 187 -8.14 1.20 -51.72
CA SER A 187 -8.06 2.10 -50.56
C SER A 187 -8.19 1.31 -49.25
N TYR A 188 -7.36 1.63 -48.26
CA TYR A 188 -7.34 1.02 -46.92
C TYR A 188 -7.58 2.07 -45.85
N TYR A 189 -8.27 1.73 -44.76
CA TYR A 189 -8.44 2.65 -43.64
C TYR A 189 -7.12 2.92 -42.91
N VAL A 190 -6.96 4.16 -42.43
CA VAL A 190 -5.82 4.63 -41.64
C VAL A 190 -6.35 5.17 -40.30
N LEU A 191 -5.86 4.63 -39.19
CA LEU A 191 -6.15 5.14 -37.85
C LEU A 191 -5.08 6.17 -37.45
N CYS A 192 -5.51 7.35 -37.02
CA CYS A 192 -4.60 8.45 -36.66
C CYS A 192 -4.63 8.68 -35.14
N PHE A 193 -3.46 8.68 -34.50
CA PHE A 193 -3.31 8.87 -33.06
C PHE A 193 -2.30 9.97 -32.72
N GLU A 194 -2.64 10.88 -31.82
CA GLU A 194 -1.72 11.86 -31.25
C GLU A 194 -0.99 11.28 -30.05
N VAL A 195 0.32 11.53 -29.96
CA VAL A 195 1.14 11.23 -28.78
C VAL A 195 1.39 12.53 -28.03
N LYS A 196 0.76 12.69 -26.87
CA LYS A 196 0.84 13.93 -26.08
C LYS A 196 2.20 14.10 -25.40
N ASP A 197 2.52 15.37 -25.13
CA ASP A 197 3.71 15.82 -24.38
C ASP A 197 5.07 15.46 -25.01
N MET A 198 5.10 15.01 -26.27
CA MET A 198 6.34 14.69 -27.00
C MET A 198 7.29 15.88 -27.19
N ASP A 199 6.77 17.11 -27.09
CA ASP A 199 7.50 18.36 -27.15
C ASP A 199 8.20 18.75 -25.83
N LYS A 200 7.80 18.13 -24.70
CA LYS A 200 8.38 18.42 -23.38
C LYS A 200 9.85 18.04 -23.36
N LYS A 201 10.66 18.89 -22.71
CA LYS A 201 12.10 18.66 -22.55
C LYS A 201 12.42 17.89 -21.27
N ALA A 202 13.47 17.09 -21.31
CA ALA A 202 13.96 16.35 -20.15
C ALA A 202 14.39 17.27 -18.99
N GLY A 203 14.63 18.56 -19.21
CA GLY A 203 14.99 19.52 -18.16
C GLY A 203 14.66 20.97 -18.50
N SER A 204 14.63 21.83 -17.47
CA SER A 204 14.67 23.27 -17.67
C SER A 204 16.07 23.62 -18.20
N GLY A 205 16.17 23.98 -19.48
CA GLY A 205 17.44 24.20 -20.17
C GLY A 205 18.01 22.99 -20.91
N SER A 206 17.34 21.82 -20.93
CA SER A 206 17.73 20.73 -21.84
C SER A 206 17.15 20.97 -23.24
N THR A 207 17.96 20.75 -24.27
CA THR A 207 17.52 20.74 -25.67
C THR A 207 16.84 19.43 -26.08
N GLU A 208 17.02 18.36 -25.30
CA GLU A 208 16.53 17.01 -25.59
C GLU A 208 15.09 16.78 -25.11
N LEU A 209 14.31 16.04 -25.91
CA LEU A 209 12.92 15.69 -25.61
C LEU A 209 12.84 14.63 -24.51
N LEU A 210 11.83 14.75 -23.64
CA LEU A 210 11.60 13.85 -22.50
C LEU A 210 11.38 12.42 -22.96
N HIS A 211 10.71 12.22 -24.10
CA HIS A 211 10.41 10.91 -24.68
C HIS A 211 11.20 10.64 -25.96
N LYS A 212 12.46 11.10 -26.05
CA LYS A 212 13.32 10.85 -27.23
C LYS A 212 13.61 9.37 -27.48
N ASP A 213 13.41 8.55 -26.45
CA ASP A 213 13.67 7.11 -26.36
C ASP A 213 12.47 6.24 -26.74
N ILE A 214 11.40 6.78 -27.33
CA ILE A 214 10.35 5.95 -27.92
C ILE A 214 10.93 5.17 -29.12
N ALA A 215 10.87 3.83 -29.03
CA ALA A 215 11.52 2.91 -29.95
C ALA A 215 10.55 2.10 -30.83
N SER A 216 9.30 1.92 -30.40
CA SER A 216 8.31 1.16 -31.17
C SER A 216 6.86 1.42 -30.78
N ILE A 217 5.96 1.05 -31.68
CA ILE A 217 4.53 0.87 -31.39
C ILE A 217 4.15 -0.60 -31.62
N THR A 218 3.48 -1.21 -30.65
CA THR A 218 2.90 -2.54 -30.80
C THR A 218 1.45 -2.41 -31.25
N LEU A 219 1.11 -3.07 -32.35
CA LEU A 219 -0.21 -3.19 -32.94
C LEU A 219 -0.75 -4.60 -32.78
N THR A 220 -1.94 -4.77 -32.21
CA THR A 220 -2.64 -6.06 -32.15
C THR A 220 -4.01 -5.96 -32.81
N PRO A 221 -4.17 -6.46 -34.06
CA PRO A 221 -5.48 -6.56 -34.71
C PRO A 221 -6.37 -7.59 -34.01
N GLN A 222 -7.67 -7.34 -33.96
CA GLN A 222 -8.67 -8.28 -33.41
C GLN A 222 -8.58 -9.65 -34.11
N GLY A 223 -8.37 -10.71 -33.33
CA GLY A 223 -8.18 -12.07 -33.84
C GLY A 223 -6.83 -12.32 -34.53
N GLY A 224 -5.89 -11.38 -34.49
CA GLY A 224 -4.55 -11.50 -35.07
C GLY A 224 -3.42 -11.51 -34.04
N THR A 225 -2.20 -11.71 -34.52
CA THR A 225 -0.97 -11.66 -33.70
C THR A 225 -0.51 -10.21 -33.51
N ALA A 226 0.07 -9.91 -32.35
CA ALA A 226 0.71 -8.62 -32.10
C ALA A 226 1.93 -8.41 -33.03
N GLN A 227 2.10 -7.18 -33.53
CA GLN A 227 3.19 -6.75 -34.39
C GLN A 227 3.88 -5.53 -33.74
N THR A 228 5.18 -5.62 -33.49
CA THR A 228 5.98 -4.49 -32.98
C THR A 228 6.62 -3.78 -34.16
N LEU A 229 6.24 -2.52 -34.38
CA LEU A 229 6.69 -1.69 -35.48
C LEU A 229 7.71 -0.67 -34.95
N PRO A 230 8.97 -0.68 -35.42
CA PRO A 230 9.99 0.25 -34.94
C PRO A 230 9.69 1.68 -35.41
N LEU A 231 9.97 2.66 -34.55
CA LEU A 231 9.94 4.08 -34.86
C LEU A 231 10.93 4.81 -33.94
N THR A 232 11.39 5.99 -34.35
CA THR A 232 12.29 6.84 -33.55
C THR A 232 11.77 8.27 -33.52
N VAL A 233 12.28 9.07 -32.59
CA VAL A 233 11.91 10.47 -32.42
C VAL A 233 12.91 11.37 -33.13
N ASP A 234 12.43 12.17 -34.09
CA ASP A 234 13.23 13.09 -34.89
C ASP A 234 12.70 14.52 -34.74
N GLY A 235 13.23 15.24 -33.73
CA GLY A 235 13.10 16.69 -33.52
C GLY A 235 11.69 17.27 -33.29
N SER A 236 10.82 17.10 -34.28
CA SER A 236 9.43 17.59 -34.36
C SER A 236 8.41 16.50 -34.76
N GLY A 237 8.84 15.26 -34.99
CA GLY A 237 7.95 14.15 -35.35
C GLY A 237 8.56 12.76 -35.17
N PHE A 238 7.85 11.74 -35.65
CA PHE A 238 8.32 10.36 -35.63
C PHE A 238 8.95 9.97 -36.97
N ASN A 239 10.16 9.43 -36.93
CA ASN A 239 10.77 8.73 -38.05
C ASN A 239 10.39 7.25 -37.99
N ILE A 240 9.61 6.82 -38.98
CA ILE A 240 8.89 5.54 -39.02
C ILE A 240 9.51 4.50 -39.97
N GLY A 241 10.67 4.83 -40.55
CA GLY A 241 11.34 4.00 -41.56
C GLY A 241 10.45 3.64 -42.76
N ASN A 242 10.70 2.48 -43.37
CA ASN A 242 9.90 1.95 -44.47
C ASN A 242 9.10 0.72 -44.03
N SER A 243 8.21 0.88 -43.04
CA SER A 243 7.42 -0.23 -42.48
C SER A 243 6.23 -0.66 -43.34
N GLY A 244 5.75 0.20 -44.25
CA GLY A 244 4.54 -0.04 -45.06
C GLY A 244 3.20 -0.05 -44.30
N ILE A 245 3.26 -0.01 -42.97
CA ILE A 245 2.10 0.01 -42.05
C ILE A 245 2.02 1.36 -41.34
N LEU A 246 3.13 1.86 -40.79
CA LEU A 246 3.22 3.27 -40.39
C LEU A 246 3.41 4.11 -41.67
N LEU A 247 2.65 5.20 -41.76
CA LEU A 247 2.57 6.02 -42.96
C LEU A 247 3.10 7.45 -42.73
N PRO A 248 3.84 8.03 -43.68
CA PRO A 248 4.12 9.46 -43.66
C PRO A 248 2.82 10.24 -43.94
N ALA A 249 2.62 11.38 -43.26
CA ALA A 249 1.39 12.17 -43.36
C ALA A 249 0.95 12.45 -44.82
N ALA A 250 1.91 12.73 -45.71
CA ALA A 250 1.67 13.00 -47.13
C ALA A 250 1.02 11.83 -47.93
N SER A 251 1.03 10.61 -47.39
CA SER A 251 0.41 9.42 -48.00
C SER A 251 -1.02 9.14 -47.49
N VAL A 252 -1.51 9.95 -46.56
CA VAL A 252 -2.82 9.82 -45.92
C VAL A 252 -3.79 10.85 -46.50
N LYS A 253 -5.03 10.44 -46.74
CA LYS A 253 -6.11 11.30 -47.27
C LYS A 253 -7.36 11.19 -46.40
N LYS A 254 -8.15 12.26 -46.36
CA LYS A 254 -9.48 12.29 -45.75
C LYS A 254 -10.39 11.23 -46.40
N LEU A 255 -11.30 10.64 -45.62
CA LEU A 255 -12.40 9.84 -46.17
C LEU A 255 -13.42 10.75 -46.89
N GLU A 256 -14.11 10.17 -47.87
CA GLU A 256 -15.18 10.81 -48.63
C GLU A 256 -16.54 10.21 -48.24
N ALA A 257 -17.64 10.90 -48.55
CA ALA A 257 -19.00 10.43 -48.24
C ALA A 257 -19.35 9.06 -48.87
N GLY A 258 -18.62 8.64 -49.90
CA GLY A 258 -18.74 7.31 -50.49
C GLY A 258 -17.97 6.21 -49.76
N ASP A 259 -17.00 6.52 -48.91
CA ASP A 259 -16.10 5.51 -48.32
C ASP A 259 -16.74 4.75 -47.14
N VAL A 260 -17.76 5.34 -46.51
CA VAL A 260 -18.41 4.86 -45.28
C VAL A 260 -19.94 4.84 -45.42
N ASN A 261 -20.62 4.17 -44.49
CA ASN A 261 -22.08 4.21 -44.39
C ASN A 261 -22.61 5.63 -44.12
N GLN A 262 -23.85 5.91 -44.57
CA GLN A 262 -24.57 7.13 -44.17
C GLN A 262 -24.68 7.23 -42.65
N GLY A 263 -24.42 8.42 -42.11
CA GLY A 263 -24.46 8.70 -40.67
C GLY A 263 -23.12 8.53 -39.94
N VAL A 264 -22.06 8.06 -40.60
CA VAL A 264 -20.70 8.06 -40.03
C VAL A 264 -20.08 9.46 -40.18
N THR A 265 -19.59 10.03 -39.07
CA THR A 265 -18.85 11.30 -39.08
C THR A 265 -17.52 11.15 -39.81
N ILE A 266 -17.21 12.09 -40.70
CA ILE A 266 -15.95 12.12 -41.45
C ILE A 266 -15.06 13.22 -40.88
N ASP A 267 -14.08 12.79 -40.08
CA ASP A 267 -13.06 13.65 -39.48
C ASP A 267 -12.14 14.26 -40.57
N ASP A 268 -11.59 15.46 -40.33
CA ASP A 268 -10.50 16.00 -41.14
C ASP A 268 -9.19 15.24 -40.87
N THR A 269 -8.27 15.22 -41.86
CA THR A 269 -6.95 14.61 -41.65
C THR A 269 -6.15 15.47 -40.66
N PRO A 270 -5.68 14.91 -39.53
CA PRO A 270 -4.97 15.68 -38.51
C PRO A 270 -3.64 16.21 -39.07
N THR A 271 -3.30 17.43 -38.66
CA THR A 271 -2.14 18.22 -39.14
C THR A 271 -1.21 18.63 -38.00
N GLU A 272 -1.53 18.23 -36.77
CA GLU A 272 -0.71 18.42 -35.59
C GLU A 272 0.63 17.66 -35.71
N ASN A 273 1.64 18.12 -34.97
CA ASN A 273 2.86 17.34 -34.79
C ASN A 273 2.57 16.10 -33.92
N TRP A 274 3.46 15.11 -33.97
CA TRP A 274 3.38 13.88 -33.14
C TRP A 274 2.14 12.99 -33.40
N ILE A 275 1.62 13.02 -34.63
CA ILE A 275 0.61 12.06 -35.09
C ILE A 275 1.29 10.78 -35.62
N ILE A 276 0.80 9.63 -35.17
CA ILE A 276 1.08 8.31 -35.74
C ILE A 276 -0.07 7.92 -36.67
N TYR A 277 0.24 7.73 -37.95
CA TYR A 277 -0.71 7.28 -38.97
C TYR A 277 -0.50 5.78 -39.23
N LEU A 278 -1.50 4.97 -38.86
CA LEU A 278 -1.43 3.52 -38.96
C LEU A 278 -2.36 2.99 -40.06
N LYS A 279 -1.79 2.47 -41.14
CA LYS A 279 -2.53 1.69 -42.16
C LYS A 279 -3.08 0.42 -41.53
N THR A 280 -4.35 0.14 -41.77
CA THR A 280 -5.00 -1.11 -41.36
C THR A 280 -5.03 -2.13 -42.50
N ASP A 281 -5.28 -3.41 -42.18
CA ASP A 281 -5.53 -4.47 -43.17
C ASP A 281 -6.97 -4.48 -43.71
N VAL A 282 -7.81 -3.52 -43.31
CA VAL A 282 -9.20 -3.37 -43.77
C VAL A 282 -9.26 -2.42 -44.96
N GLU A 283 -9.62 -2.97 -46.12
CA GLU A 283 -10.02 -2.22 -47.31
C GLU A 283 -11.23 -1.32 -46.97
N VAL A 284 -11.29 -0.12 -47.54
CA VAL A 284 -12.43 0.79 -47.41
C VAL A 284 -13.72 0.10 -47.87
N ARG A 285 -14.84 0.31 -47.15
CA ARG A 285 -16.08 -0.50 -47.20
C ARG A 285 -15.95 -1.99 -46.80
N GLY A 286 -14.81 -2.43 -46.27
CA GLY A 286 -14.60 -3.78 -45.71
C GLY A 286 -15.26 -4.01 -44.35
N PRO A 287 -14.99 -5.16 -43.69
CA PRO A 287 -15.51 -5.44 -42.36
C PRO A 287 -14.82 -4.56 -41.30
N SER A 288 -15.60 -4.03 -40.35
CA SER A 288 -15.04 -3.37 -39.16
C SER A 288 -14.19 -4.35 -38.36
N LYS A 289 -13.03 -3.88 -37.90
CA LYS A 289 -12.05 -4.63 -37.11
C LYS A 289 -11.46 -3.73 -36.03
N GLU A 290 -11.38 -4.21 -34.79
CA GLU A 290 -10.72 -3.51 -33.68
C GLU A 290 -9.18 -3.69 -33.75
N TYR A 291 -8.44 -2.66 -33.34
CA TYR A 291 -7.00 -2.69 -33.15
C TYR A 291 -6.66 -2.19 -31.75
N THR A 292 -5.81 -2.91 -31.04
CA THR A 292 -5.20 -2.47 -29.78
C THR A 292 -3.80 -1.95 -30.05
N LEU A 293 -3.44 -0.78 -29.52
CA LEU A 293 -2.14 -0.14 -29.72
C LEU A 293 -1.47 0.22 -28.39
N LYS A 294 -0.14 0.13 -28.36
CA LYS A 294 0.70 0.48 -27.20
C LYS A 294 2.06 1.01 -27.66
N LEU A 295 2.52 2.14 -27.13
CA LEU A 295 3.90 2.61 -27.35
C LEU A 295 4.87 1.94 -26.39
N THR A 296 6.12 1.78 -26.81
CA THR A 296 7.22 1.19 -26.02
C THR A 296 8.49 2.02 -26.18
N ASP A 297 9.15 2.34 -25.07
CA ASP A 297 10.48 2.98 -25.07
C ASP A 297 11.64 1.98 -25.24
N GLU A 298 12.87 2.47 -25.40
CA GLU A 298 14.09 1.65 -25.54
C GLU A 298 14.34 0.71 -24.34
N LYS A 299 13.78 1.00 -23.17
CA LYS A 299 13.90 0.20 -21.95
C LYS A 299 12.74 -0.78 -21.74
N GLY A 300 11.69 -0.69 -22.54
CA GLY A 300 10.51 -1.53 -22.45
C GLY A 300 9.40 -1.01 -21.54
N LEU A 301 9.47 0.23 -21.04
CA LEU A 301 8.27 0.84 -20.46
C LEU A 301 7.28 1.15 -21.58
N THR A 302 6.00 1.06 -21.24
CA THR A 302 4.93 1.11 -22.22
C THR A 302 3.80 2.05 -21.82
N SER A 303 3.16 2.67 -22.81
CA SER A 303 1.94 3.45 -22.61
C SER A 303 0.79 2.58 -22.08
N PRO A 304 -0.28 3.18 -21.55
CA PRO A 304 -1.60 2.55 -21.54
C PRO A 304 -2.00 2.08 -22.94
N GLU A 305 -2.78 1.01 -23.01
CA GLU A 305 -3.34 0.51 -24.28
C GLU A 305 -4.52 1.36 -24.74
N ILE A 306 -4.60 1.66 -26.04
CA ILE A 306 -5.79 2.23 -26.67
C ILE A 306 -6.40 1.22 -27.64
N LYS A 307 -7.73 1.21 -27.73
CA LYS A 307 -8.50 0.36 -28.65
C LYS A 307 -9.33 1.21 -29.60
N LYS A 308 -9.29 0.89 -30.90
CA LYS A 308 -10.11 1.58 -31.90
C LYS A 308 -10.45 0.66 -33.08
N SER A 309 -11.66 0.80 -33.60
CA SER A 309 -12.14 0.03 -34.76
C SER A 309 -12.25 0.87 -36.02
N THR A 310 -12.12 0.23 -37.18
CA THR A 310 -12.48 0.79 -38.49
C THR A 310 -14.00 0.91 -38.64
N ALA A 311 -14.47 1.70 -39.61
CA ALA A 311 -15.89 1.97 -39.81
C ALA A 311 -16.70 0.72 -40.21
N THR A 312 -17.88 0.54 -39.62
CA THR A 312 -18.82 -0.55 -39.92
C THR A 312 -19.64 -0.23 -41.17
N ASN A 313 -19.60 -1.12 -42.16
CA ASN A 313 -20.22 -0.94 -43.47
C ASN A 313 -21.43 -1.88 -43.66
N LYS A 314 -22.41 -1.50 -44.49
CA LYS A 314 -23.64 -2.30 -44.73
C LYS A 314 -23.44 -3.32 -45.85
N LEU A 315 -24.00 -4.52 -45.70
CA LEU A 315 -23.93 -5.55 -46.75
C LEU A 315 -24.81 -5.22 -47.98
N PRO A 316 -24.40 -5.63 -49.19
CA PRO A 316 -25.27 -5.64 -50.36
C PRO A 316 -26.51 -6.55 -50.16
N PRO A 317 -27.65 -6.26 -50.81
CA PRO A 317 -28.84 -7.12 -50.76
C PRO A 317 -28.63 -8.53 -51.35
N VAL A 318 -29.45 -9.48 -50.91
CA VAL A 318 -29.41 -10.90 -51.33
C VAL A 318 -29.96 -11.11 -52.74
N GLU A 319 -29.40 -12.08 -53.46
CA GLU A 319 -29.85 -12.55 -54.78
C GLU A 319 -30.47 -13.96 -54.71
N LEU A 320 -31.27 -14.34 -55.71
CA LEU A 320 -31.96 -15.63 -55.78
C LEU A 320 -31.76 -16.32 -57.14
N TYR A 321 -31.64 -17.64 -57.16
CA TYR A 321 -31.36 -18.44 -58.36
C TYR A 321 -32.18 -19.75 -58.40
N HIS A 322 -32.46 -20.24 -59.61
CA HIS A 322 -32.98 -21.58 -59.93
C HIS A 322 -32.16 -22.18 -61.06
N ASN A 323 -31.61 -23.38 -60.88
CA ASN A 323 -30.74 -24.05 -61.88
C ASN A 323 -29.67 -23.10 -62.48
N ASN A 324 -28.94 -22.39 -61.62
CA ASN A 324 -27.97 -21.32 -61.96
C ASN A 324 -28.50 -20.09 -62.72
N THR A 325 -29.80 -20.00 -63.02
CA THR A 325 -30.43 -18.81 -63.60
C THR A 325 -30.90 -17.86 -62.49
N GLN A 326 -30.54 -16.58 -62.56
CA GLN A 326 -30.93 -15.58 -61.56
C GLN A 326 -32.43 -15.23 -61.67
N ILE A 327 -33.15 -15.27 -60.54
CA ILE A 327 -34.53 -14.81 -60.43
C ILE A 327 -34.50 -13.33 -60.05
N MET A 328 -34.95 -12.48 -60.98
CA MET A 328 -35.07 -11.03 -60.76
C MET A 328 -36.52 -10.60 -60.46
N GLN A 329 -37.48 -11.53 -60.53
CA GLN A 329 -38.91 -11.27 -60.40
C GLN A 329 -39.30 -10.91 -58.96
N ASP A 330 -39.36 -9.61 -58.67
CA ASP A 330 -39.75 -8.99 -57.40
C ASP A 330 -41.24 -8.58 -57.33
N SER A 331 -42.01 -8.93 -58.37
CA SER A 331 -43.44 -8.58 -58.51
C SER A 331 -44.33 -9.82 -58.62
N GLU A 332 -45.41 -9.83 -57.84
CA GLU A 332 -46.40 -10.91 -57.79
C GLU A 332 -47.11 -11.14 -59.14
N ASN A 333 -47.25 -10.09 -59.95
CA ASN A 333 -47.94 -10.14 -61.24
C ASN A 333 -47.11 -10.81 -62.35
N SER A 334 -45.84 -11.13 -62.10
CA SER A 334 -44.95 -11.81 -63.06
C SER A 334 -44.02 -12.80 -62.35
N PRO A 335 -44.54 -13.91 -61.80
CA PRO A 335 -43.75 -14.90 -61.07
C PRO A 335 -42.98 -15.83 -62.03
N HIS A 336 -41.83 -16.34 -61.58
CA HIS A 336 -41.02 -17.31 -62.34
C HIS A 336 -41.71 -18.71 -62.38
N GLN A 337 -42.08 -19.23 -63.55
CA GLN A 337 -42.82 -20.50 -63.68
C GLN A 337 -41.90 -21.69 -64.04
N ILE A 338 -42.19 -22.83 -63.43
CA ILE A 338 -41.53 -24.13 -63.60
C ILE A 338 -42.65 -25.19 -63.78
N ASN A 339 -42.41 -26.28 -64.49
CA ASN A 339 -43.42 -27.34 -64.72
C ASN A 339 -42.95 -28.66 -64.08
N THR A 340 -43.50 -28.99 -62.92
CA THR A 340 -43.25 -30.22 -62.14
C THR A 340 -44.35 -30.43 -61.07
N ASP A 341 -44.76 -31.66 -60.78
CA ASP A 341 -45.56 -32.02 -59.60
C ASP A 341 -44.68 -32.20 -58.36
N MET A 342 -43.40 -32.47 -58.55
CA MET A 342 -42.42 -32.63 -57.47
C MET A 342 -41.93 -31.28 -56.91
N ALA A 343 -41.37 -31.34 -55.70
CA ALA A 343 -40.75 -30.19 -55.03
C ALA A 343 -39.52 -29.68 -55.80
N ILE A 344 -39.22 -28.38 -55.69
CA ILE A 344 -38.06 -27.75 -56.37
C ILE A 344 -37.11 -27.10 -55.37
N THR A 345 -35.82 -27.01 -55.71
CA THR A 345 -34.82 -26.32 -54.90
C THR A 345 -34.37 -25.02 -55.56
N LEU A 346 -34.31 -23.96 -54.76
CA LEU A 346 -33.84 -22.62 -55.12
C LEU A 346 -32.59 -22.29 -54.28
N GLN A 347 -31.75 -21.38 -54.78
CA GLN A 347 -30.49 -21.02 -54.14
C GLN A 347 -30.39 -19.50 -53.92
N ALA A 348 -30.26 -19.07 -52.67
CA ALA A 348 -29.98 -17.68 -52.33
C ALA A 348 -28.46 -17.42 -52.29
N ARG A 349 -28.02 -16.25 -52.77
CA ARG A 349 -26.60 -15.86 -52.79
C ARG A 349 -26.40 -14.45 -52.23
N ALA A 350 -25.33 -14.27 -51.46
CA ALA A 350 -24.87 -13.01 -50.88
C ALA A 350 -23.33 -12.95 -50.92
N LYS A 351 -22.72 -11.90 -50.36
CA LYS A 351 -21.25 -11.79 -50.23
C LYS A 351 -20.67 -13.01 -49.50
N GLU A 352 -19.60 -13.58 -50.04
CA GLU A 352 -18.96 -14.81 -49.55
C GLU A 352 -18.80 -14.83 -48.01
N GLY A 353 -19.17 -15.95 -47.39
CA GLY A 353 -19.17 -16.13 -45.94
C GLY A 353 -20.33 -15.47 -45.18
N ALA A 354 -21.21 -14.70 -45.83
CA ALA A 354 -22.39 -14.15 -45.17
C ALA A 354 -23.46 -15.22 -44.89
N SER A 355 -24.09 -15.09 -43.73
CA SER A 355 -25.33 -15.79 -43.38
C SER A 355 -26.50 -15.16 -44.13
N ILE A 356 -27.41 -15.98 -44.64
CA ILE A 356 -28.65 -15.57 -45.31
C ILE A 356 -29.82 -16.06 -44.46
N THR A 357 -30.73 -15.14 -44.16
CA THR A 357 -32.00 -15.42 -43.48
C THR A 357 -33.18 -14.96 -44.33
N GLY A 358 -34.35 -15.57 -44.13
CA GLY A 358 -35.54 -15.18 -44.88
C GLY A 358 -36.80 -15.99 -44.59
N THR A 359 -37.91 -15.57 -45.22
CA THR A 359 -39.23 -16.22 -45.08
C THR A 359 -39.80 -16.57 -46.45
N ILE A 360 -40.51 -17.71 -46.51
CA ILE A 360 -41.20 -18.22 -47.70
C ILE A 360 -42.69 -18.31 -47.39
N LYS A 361 -43.54 -17.82 -48.29
CA LYS A 361 -44.99 -17.90 -48.18
C LYS A 361 -45.62 -18.45 -49.46
N LYS A 362 -46.61 -19.35 -49.35
CA LYS A 362 -47.44 -19.84 -50.47
C LYS A 362 -48.69 -18.96 -50.56
N LYS A 363 -49.06 -18.52 -51.77
CA LYS A 363 -50.30 -17.76 -52.00
C LYS A 363 -51.49 -18.70 -51.84
N VAL A 364 -52.50 -18.28 -51.09
CA VAL A 364 -53.75 -19.04 -50.98
C VAL A 364 -54.54 -18.90 -52.28
N SER A 365 -54.94 -20.03 -52.88
CA SER A 365 -55.70 -20.04 -54.14
C SER A 365 -56.99 -19.22 -54.01
N GLY A 366 -57.23 -18.31 -54.96
CA GLY A 366 -58.40 -17.43 -54.96
C GLY A 366 -58.38 -16.28 -53.93
N SER A 367 -57.27 -16.02 -53.23
CA SER A 367 -57.19 -14.99 -52.17
C SER A 367 -55.94 -14.11 -52.29
N ASN A 368 -55.95 -12.94 -51.63
CA ASN A 368 -54.78 -12.08 -51.42
C ASN A 368 -53.95 -12.49 -50.19
N ASN A 369 -54.37 -13.52 -49.45
CA ASN A 369 -53.71 -14.01 -48.25
C ASN A 369 -52.50 -14.92 -48.55
N TRP A 370 -51.53 -14.87 -47.65
CA TRP A 370 -50.24 -15.56 -47.77
C TRP A 370 -49.97 -16.44 -46.55
N ASN A 371 -49.93 -17.76 -46.74
CA ASN A 371 -49.61 -18.73 -45.69
C ASN A 371 -48.10 -18.97 -45.60
N GLY A 372 -47.58 -19.19 -44.39
CA GLY A 372 -46.18 -19.60 -44.22
C GLY A 372 -45.92 -20.95 -44.90
N ALA A 373 -44.87 -21.01 -45.73
CA ALA A 373 -44.49 -22.19 -46.49
C ALA A 373 -43.05 -22.66 -46.22
N GLY A 374 -42.27 -21.87 -45.48
CA GLY A 374 -40.92 -22.20 -45.05
C GLY A 374 -40.13 -20.97 -44.61
N SER A 375 -38.87 -21.17 -44.30
CA SER A 375 -37.89 -20.13 -44.02
C SER A 375 -36.56 -20.48 -44.69
N VAL A 376 -35.74 -19.46 -44.92
CA VAL A 376 -34.36 -19.63 -45.43
C VAL A 376 -33.42 -19.36 -44.27
N LEU A 377 -32.49 -20.27 -44.02
CA LEU A 377 -31.44 -20.14 -43.03
C LEU A 377 -30.21 -20.92 -43.51
N GLY A 378 -29.12 -20.23 -43.79
CA GLY A 378 -27.88 -20.85 -44.25
C GLY A 378 -26.75 -19.84 -44.39
N THR A 379 -25.61 -20.28 -44.94
CA THR A 379 -24.53 -19.39 -45.41
C THR A 379 -24.54 -19.37 -46.94
N THR A 380 -24.04 -18.32 -47.57
CA THR A 380 -24.02 -18.23 -49.03
C THR A 380 -23.12 -19.32 -49.67
N PRO A 381 -23.57 -20.04 -50.71
CA PRO A 381 -24.94 -20.09 -51.24
C PRO A 381 -25.88 -20.94 -50.36
N ALA A 382 -27.07 -20.44 -50.07
CA ALA A 382 -28.06 -21.10 -49.20
C ALA A 382 -29.21 -21.71 -50.02
N ASP A 383 -29.28 -23.04 -50.06
CA ASP A 383 -30.33 -23.77 -50.76
C ASP A 383 -31.60 -23.93 -49.89
N PHE A 384 -32.78 -23.84 -50.52
CA PHE A 384 -34.07 -24.08 -49.88
C PHE A 384 -35.10 -24.60 -50.88
N THR A 385 -36.10 -25.35 -50.39
CA THR A 385 -37.04 -26.09 -51.23
C THR A 385 -38.43 -25.45 -51.20
N LEU A 386 -39.06 -25.29 -52.38
CA LEU A 386 -40.50 -25.03 -52.47
C LEU A 386 -41.24 -26.38 -52.55
N PRO A 387 -42.31 -26.59 -51.75
CA PRO A 387 -43.06 -27.84 -51.73
C PRO A 387 -43.60 -28.29 -53.10
N ALA A 388 -43.74 -29.62 -53.23
CA ALA A 388 -44.43 -30.28 -54.33
C ALA A 388 -45.87 -29.78 -54.49
N LEU A 389 -46.46 -29.97 -55.68
CA LEU A 389 -47.89 -29.76 -55.86
C LEU A 389 -48.69 -30.83 -55.12
N GLU A 390 -49.70 -30.39 -54.39
CA GLU A 390 -50.64 -31.33 -53.78
C GLU A 390 -51.43 -32.07 -54.86
N ASN A 391 -52.00 -33.24 -54.53
CA ASN A 391 -52.56 -34.12 -55.55
C ASN A 391 -53.68 -33.50 -56.42
N ASN A 392 -54.33 -32.46 -55.89
CA ASN A 392 -55.43 -31.72 -56.50
C ASN A 392 -55.01 -30.34 -57.05
N GLU A 393 -53.73 -29.95 -56.96
CA GLU A 393 -53.23 -28.66 -57.48
C GLU A 393 -52.72 -28.81 -58.92
N SER A 394 -53.20 -27.95 -59.81
CA SER A 394 -52.62 -27.77 -61.16
C SER A 394 -51.48 -26.75 -61.20
N GLY A 395 -51.24 -26.01 -60.10
CA GLY A 395 -50.17 -25.04 -59.93
C GLY A 395 -50.32 -24.24 -58.63
N ALA A 396 -49.21 -23.68 -58.10
CA ALA A 396 -49.15 -22.88 -56.87
C ALA A 396 -48.20 -21.68 -57.04
N ILE A 397 -48.34 -20.59 -56.28
CA ILE A 397 -47.45 -19.40 -56.33
C ILE A 397 -46.79 -19.15 -54.95
N TYR A 398 -45.52 -18.72 -54.95
CA TYR A 398 -44.75 -18.42 -53.73
C TYR A 398 -44.18 -17.00 -53.69
N LYS A 399 -43.96 -16.45 -52.49
CA LYS A 399 -43.30 -15.18 -52.17
C LYS A 399 -42.15 -15.44 -51.19
N ILE A 400 -40.96 -14.93 -51.49
CA ILE A 400 -39.72 -15.19 -50.76
C ILE A 400 -39.08 -13.85 -50.37
N THR A 401 -38.83 -13.59 -49.09
CA THR A 401 -38.13 -12.36 -48.62
C THR A 401 -36.85 -12.72 -47.89
N LEU A 402 -35.72 -12.13 -48.27
CA LEU A 402 -34.35 -12.48 -47.83
C LEU A 402 -33.54 -11.27 -47.34
N ASN A 403 -32.68 -11.46 -46.35
CA ASN A 403 -31.63 -10.53 -45.90
C ASN A 403 -30.32 -11.28 -45.56
N ALA A 404 -29.19 -10.58 -45.47
CA ALA A 404 -27.88 -11.16 -45.14
C ALA A 404 -27.18 -10.44 -44.00
N SER A 405 -26.39 -11.20 -43.23
CA SER A 405 -25.56 -10.72 -42.11
C SER A 405 -24.16 -11.36 -42.16
N ALA A 406 -23.13 -10.63 -41.74
CA ALA A 406 -21.75 -11.11 -41.67
C ALA A 406 -20.98 -10.34 -40.59
N ALA A 407 -20.00 -11.01 -39.96
CA ALA A 407 -19.19 -10.39 -38.92
C ALA A 407 -18.44 -9.14 -39.45
N GLY A 408 -18.46 -8.06 -38.67
CA GLY A 408 -17.87 -6.77 -39.05
C GLY A 408 -18.72 -5.90 -39.99
N TYR A 409 -19.89 -6.36 -40.43
CA TYR A 409 -20.84 -5.57 -41.23
C TYR A 409 -22.16 -5.33 -40.50
N ALA A 410 -22.88 -4.29 -40.91
CA ALA A 410 -24.31 -4.15 -40.66
C ALA A 410 -25.11 -5.00 -41.66
N GLU A 411 -26.28 -5.51 -41.25
CA GLU A 411 -27.15 -6.35 -42.08
C GLU A 411 -27.55 -5.68 -43.41
N SER A 412 -27.77 -6.47 -44.45
CA SER A 412 -28.23 -5.97 -45.74
C SER A 412 -29.64 -5.37 -45.68
N GLU A 413 -30.03 -4.60 -46.68
CA GLU A 413 -31.47 -4.39 -46.92
C GLU A 413 -32.16 -5.72 -47.26
N SER A 414 -33.44 -5.82 -46.91
CA SER A 414 -34.29 -6.97 -47.22
C SER A 414 -34.84 -6.89 -48.66
N LYS A 415 -34.80 -8.00 -49.42
CA LYS A 415 -35.29 -8.08 -50.81
C LYS A 415 -36.31 -9.21 -51.00
N THR A 416 -37.23 -9.11 -51.97
CA THR A 416 -38.38 -10.02 -52.16
C THR A 416 -38.49 -10.58 -53.59
N PHE A 417 -38.98 -11.82 -53.78
CA PHE A 417 -39.06 -12.57 -55.06
C PHE A 417 -40.32 -13.50 -55.18
N PHE A 418 -40.72 -13.97 -56.39
CA PHE A 418 -41.94 -14.81 -56.64
C PHE A 418 -41.85 -15.98 -57.70
N VAL A 419 -42.50 -17.18 -57.50
CA VAL A 419 -42.29 -18.50 -58.27
C VAL A 419 -43.54 -19.48 -58.44
N LYS A 420 -43.64 -20.46 -59.41
CA LYS A 420 -44.83 -21.40 -59.77
C LYS A 420 -44.60 -22.87 -60.42
N LEU A 421 -45.52 -23.92 -60.48
CA LEU A 421 -45.38 -25.46 -60.77
C LEU A 421 -46.50 -26.32 -61.64
N VAL A 422 -46.37 -27.66 -62.10
CA VAL A 422 -47.34 -28.64 -62.94
C VAL A 422 -47.05 -30.26 -63.14
N LYS A 423 -48.00 -31.29 -63.34
CA LYS A 423 -48.03 -32.85 -63.03
C LYS A 423 -48.15 -34.14 -64.07
N GLN A 424 -47.90 -35.50 -63.73
CA GLN A 424 -48.12 -36.83 -64.56
C GLN A 424 -48.34 -38.35 -63.92
N PHE A 425 -48.34 -39.57 -64.65
CA PHE A 425 -48.76 -41.04 -64.23
C PHE A 425 -48.26 -42.45 -64.97
N SER A 426 -48.72 -43.76 -64.70
CA SER A 426 -48.19 -45.17 -65.21
C SER A 426 -49.04 -46.60 -65.16
N ALA A 427 -48.47 -47.89 -65.34
CA ALA A 427 -49.03 -49.31 -65.74
C ALA A 427 -49.05 -50.66 -64.79
N LEU A 428 -48.80 -51.94 -65.29
CA LEU A 428 -49.02 -53.38 -64.75
C LEU A 428 -48.80 -53.73 -63.22
N THR A 429 -49.59 -54.64 -62.60
CA THR A 429 -49.68 -54.84 -61.12
C THR A 429 -49.58 -56.27 -60.51
N PRO A 430 -48.54 -56.62 -59.71
CA PRO A 430 -48.47 -57.91 -59.00
C PRO A 430 -49.41 -58.01 -57.76
N GLN A 431 -49.74 -59.23 -57.27
CA GLN A 431 -50.73 -59.49 -56.17
C GLN A 431 -50.21 -60.28 -54.93
N THR A 432 -49.00 -60.83 -54.94
CA THR A 432 -48.17 -60.99 -53.71
C THR A 432 -46.70 -60.94 -54.12
N LEU A 433 -45.85 -60.19 -53.43
CA LEU A 433 -44.40 -60.36 -53.53
C LEU A 433 -43.79 -60.14 -52.14
N THR A 434 -43.14 -61.15 -51.58
CA THR A 434 -42.43 -61.05 -50.30
C THR A 434 -41.03 -61.65 -50.38
N ILE A 435 -40.13 -61.16 -49.52
CA ILE A 435 -38.77 -61.66 -49.29
C ILE A 435 -38.55 -61.70 -47.77
N HIS A 436 -38.12 -62.84 -47.20
CA HIS A 436 -38.09 -63.08 -45.74
C HIS A 436 -39.44 -62.76 -45.06
N GLY A 437 -40.54 -63.07 -45.74
CA GLY A 437 -41.91 -62.74 -45.30
C GLY A 437 -42.29 -61.25 -45.39
N GLN A 438 -41.33 -60.35 -45.61
CA GLN A 438 -41.58 -58.91 -45.76
C GLN A 438 -42.03 -58.55 -47.17
N ASN A 439 -42.98 -57.62 -47.27
CA ASN A 439 -43.54 -57.16 -48.55
C ASN A 439 -42.46 -56.47 -49.41
N ALA A 440 -42.25 -57.00 -50.62
CA ALA A 440 -41.25 -56.60 -51.58
C ALA A 440 -41.86 -56.06 -52.90
N PHE A 441 -43.20 -55.93 -52.96
CA PHE A 441 -43.94 -55.44 -54.13
C PHE A 441 -43.50 -54.08 -54.66
N GLY A 442 -42.97 -53.22 -53.80
CA GLY A 442 -42.54 -51.87 -54.19
C GLY A 442 -41.41 -51.87 -55.23
N GLY A 443 -40.72 -53.00 -55.43
CA GLY A 443 -39.44 -53.03 -56.16
C GLY A 443 -38.26 -52.74 -55.24
N SER A 444 -38.52 -52.68 -53.94
CA SER A 444 -37.53 -52.65 -52.87
C SER A 444 -38.10 -53.40 -51.66
N VAL A 445 -37.23 -53.97 -50.85
CA VAL A 445 -37.58 -54.50 -49.54
C VAL A 445 -36.51 -54.10 -48.55
N THR A 446 -36.93 -53.68 -47.36
CA THR A 446 -36.02 -53.39 -46.25
C THR A 446 -36.17 -54.49 -45.20
N LEU A 447 -35.09 -55.24 -44.99
CA LEU A 447 -35.03 -56.31 -43.99
C LEU A 447 -34.45 -55.78 -42.68
N PRO A 448 -34.77 -56.38 -41.51
CA PRO A 448 -34.20 -55.97 -40.22
C PRO A 448 -32.67 -55.88 -40.25
N TYR A 449 -32.07 -55.00 -39.45
CA TYR A 449 -30.63 -54.76 -39.49
C TYR A 449 -29.79 -56.00 -39.12
N THR A 450 -30.40 -56.97 -38.45
CA THR A 450 -29.87 -58.29 -38.07
C THR A 450 -29.84 -59.31 -39.22
N THR A 451 -30.61 -59.11 -40.30
CA THR A 451 -30.70 -60.07 -41.42
C THR A 451 -29.60 -59.82 -42.45
N ALA A 452 -28.59 -60.69 -42.48
CA ALA A 452 -27.39 -60.50 -43.30
C ALA A 452 -27.47 -61.07 -44.73
N THR A 453 -28.42 -61.96 -45.06
CA THR A 453 -28.42 -62.72 -46.34
C THR A 453 -29.82 -63.00 -46.89
N VAL A 454 -29.93 -63.26 -48.20
CA VAL A 454 -31.19 -63.64 -48.88
C VAL A 454 -30.95 -64.73 -49.92
N GLN A 455 -31.82 -65.74 -49.97
CA GLN A 455 -31.79 -66.89 -50.86
C GLN A 455 -33.12 -67.09 -51.60
N LYS A 456 -33.15 -67.93 -52.66
CA LYS A 456 -34.37 -68.18 -53.47
C LYS A 456 -35.53 -68.74 -52.64
N SER A 457 -35.23 -69.53 -51.62
CA SER A 457 -36.19 -70.08 -50.64
C SER A 457 -37.00 -69.01 -49.91
N ASP A 458 -36.48 -67.79 -49.85
CA ASP A 458 -36.99 -66.75 -48.96
C ASP A 458 -38.04 -65.86 -49.67
N ILE A 459 -38.35 -66.16 -50.95
CA ILE A 459 -39.16 -65.32 -51.85
C ILE A 459 -40.49 -65.98 -52.21
N VAL A 460 -41.59 -65.21 -52.15
CA VAL A 460 -42.94 -65.64 -52.58
C VAL A 460 -43.51 -64.63 -53.59
N LEU A 461 -43.96 -65.06 -54.78
CA LEU A 461 -44.49 -64.19 -55.85
C LEU A 461 -45.83 -64.68 -56.42
N LYS A 462 -46.77 -63.75 -56.69
CA LYS A 462 -48.11 -63.92 -57.32
C LYS A 462 -48.52 -62.62 -58.04
N PHE A 463 -49.39 -62.68 -59.05
CA PHE A 463 -49.85 -61.52 -59.85
C PHE A 463 -51.36 -61.29 -59.76
N ASN A 464 -51.83 -60.11 -60.17
CA ASN A 464 -53.27 -59.86 -60.27
C ASN A 464 -53.84 -60.82 -61.30
N GLU A 465 -54.88 -61.58 -60.94
CA GLU A 465 -55.58 -62.52 -61.82
C GLU A 465 -54.72 -63.67 -62.41
N HIS A 466 -53.42 -63.73 -62.06
CA HIS A 466 -52.47 -64.72 -62.55
C HIS A 466 -51.68 -65.35 -61.38
N THR A 467 -51.99 -66.61 -61.08
CA THR A 467 -51.33 -67.41 -60.04
C THR A 467 -50.31 -68.38 -60.64
N ASN A 468 -49.31 -68.78 -59.84
CA ASN A 468 -48.28 -69.76 -60.19
C ASN A 468 -47.38 -69.44 -61.40
N ILE A 469 -47.16 -68.15 -61.73
CA ILE A 469 -46.21 -67.80 -62.79
C ILE A 469 -44.76 -68.14 -62.36
N PRO A 470 -44.01 -68.95 -63.13
CA PRO A 470 -42.64 -69.32 -62.79
C PRO A 470 -41.68 -68.13 -62.89
N PHE A 471 -40.72 -68.04 -61.97
CA PHE A 471 -39.71 -66.99 -61.95
C PHE A 471 -38.29 -67.51 -61.67
N THR A 472 -37.31 -66.73 -62.13
CA THR A 472 -35.88 -66.91 -61.85
C THR A 472 -35.36 -65.75 -60.99
N ILE A 473 -34.22 -65.97 -60.32
CA ILE A 473 -33.55 -64.91 -59.53
C ILE A 473 -32.11 -64.74 -59.99
N GLU A 474 -31.61 -63.52 -59.92
CA GLU A 474 -30.21 -63.17 -60.21
C GLU A 474 -29.70 -62.14 -59.19
N PRO A 475 -28.53 -62.37 -58.53
CA PRO A 475 -27.63 -63.51 -58.68
C PRO A 475 -28.22 -64.83 -58.15
N SER A 476 -27.91 -65.94 -58.83
CA SER A 476 -28.51 -67.26 -58.56
C SER A 476 -28.08 -67.90 -57.23
N ALA A 477 -26.98 -67.43 -56.64
CA ALA A 477 -26.46 -67.88 -55.33
C ALA A 477 -26.99 -67.08 -54.12
N GLY A 478 -27.92 -66.14 -54.35
CA GLY A 478 -28.42 -65.23 -53.31
C GLY A 478 -27.53 -64.01 -53.03
N LEU A 479 -27.90 -63.21 -52.04
CA LEU A 479 -27.23 -61.94 -51.67
C LEU A 479 -26.62 -61.96 -50.27
N ASN A 480 -25.51 -61.23 -50.11
CA ASN A 480 -24.86 -60.90 -48.83
C ASN A 480 -25.01 -59.39 -48.57
N LEU A 481 -25.94 -59.01 -47.70
CA LEU A 481 -26.42 -57.65 -47.55
C LEU A 481 -25.49 -56.77 -46.70
N THR A 482 -25.15 -55.60 -47.24
CA THR A 482 -24.46 -54.52 -46.52
C THR A 482 -25.48 -53.52 -45.98
N ALA A 483 -25.33 -53.06 -44.73
CA ALA A 483 -26.31 -52.17 -44.09
C ALA A 483 -26.47 -50.84 -44.84
N GLY A 484 -27.70 -50.46 -45.16
CA GLY A 484 -28.05 -49.21 -45.85
C GLY A 484 -27.65 -49.13 -47.32
N VAL A 485 -26.99 -50.17 -47.87
CA VAL A 485 -26.63 -50.25 -49.28
C VAL A 485 -27.68 -51.12 -49.98
N PRO A 486 -28.53 -50.57 -50.86
CA PRO A 486 -29.46 -51.37 -51.63
C PRO A 486 -28.69 -52.28 -52.59
N GLN A 487 -28.96 -53.58 -52.51
CA GLN A 487 -28.39 -54.60 -53.39
C GLN A 487 -29.51 -55.20 -54.24
N ASN A 488 -29.29 -55.25 -55.54
CA ASN A 488 -30.32 -55.64 -56.49
C ASN A 488 -30.44 -57.16 -56.59
N LEU A 489 -31.65 -57.66 -56.36
CA LEU A 489 -32.06 -59.04 -56.62
C LEU A 489 -33.10 -59.02 -57.75
N THR A 490 -32.73 -59.46 -58.94
CA THR A 490 -33.64 -59.40 -60.10
C THR A 490 -34.50 -60.65 -60.17
N ILE A 491 -35.82 -60.44 -60.05
CA ILE A 491 -36.85 -61.48 -60.16
C ILE A 491 -37.45 -61.37 -61.56
N ASN A 492 -37.19 -62.36 -62.42
CA ASN A 492 -37.60 -62.31 -63.83
C ASN A 492 -38.80 -63.22 -64.12
N VAL A 493 -39.82 -62.65 -64.76
CA VAL A 493 -41.00 -63.30 -65.32
C VAL A 493 -41.13 -62.89 -66.80
N ALA A 494 -41.26 -63.87 -67.69
CA ALA A 494 -41.31 -63.62 -69.13
C ALA A 494 -42.58 -62.84 -69.55
N ALA A 495 -42.54 -62.16 -70.69
CA ALA A 495 -43.68 -61.44 -71.24
C ALA A 495 -44.85 -62.39 -71.59
N SER A 496 -46.08 -61.88 -71.46
CA SER A 496 -47.28 -62.49 -72.04
C SER A 496 -47.85 -61.50 -73.06
N PRO A 497 -47.47 -61.59 -74.36
CA PRO A 497 -47.64 -60.51 -75.35
C PRO A 497 -49.06 -59.93 -75.55
N GLU A 498 -50.10 -60.59 -75.05
CA GLU A 498 -51.50 -60.18 -75.19
C GLU A 498 -52.16 -59.76 -73.86
N ASN A 499 -51.43 -59.79 -72.73
CA ASN A 499 -51.95 -59.37 -71.42
C ASN A 499 -51.03 -58.37 -70.70
N TYR A 500 -49.70 -58.54 -70.83
CA TYR A 500 -48.73 -57.66 -70.18
C TYR A 500 -47.31 -57.75 -70.76
N PRO A 501 -46.55 -56.64 -70.74
CA PRO A 501 -45.14 -56.66 -71.10
C PRO A 501 -44.32 -57.56 -70.17
N ALA A 502 -43.08 -57.87 -70.57
CA ALA A 502 -42.13 -58.60 -69.75
C ALA A 502 -42.06 -58.01 -68.34
N TRP A 503 -42.39 -58.82 -67.34
CA TRP A 503 -42.25 -58.40 -65.96
C TRP A 503 -40.89 -58.86 -65.44
N SER A 504 -39.89 -58.01 -65.62
CA SER A 504 -38.74 -58.06 -64.73
C SER A 504 -39.03 -57.16 -63.54
N LYS A 505 -38.78 -57.66 -62.33
CA LYS A 505 -38.73 -56.84 -61.14
C LYS A 505 -37.42 -57.06 -60.42
N THR A 506 -36.49 -56.14 -60.69
CA THR A 506 -35.39 -55.89 -59.76
C THR A 506 -35.98 -55.39 -58.46
N VAL A 507 -35.86 -56.22 -57.41
CA VAL A 507 -36.13 -55.81 -56.04
C VAL A 507 -34.81 -55.34 -55.45
N SER A 508 -34.73 -54.07 -55.10
CA SER A 508 -33.59 -53.54 -54.36
C SER A 508 -33.71 -53.95 -52.89
N VAL A 509 -32.98 -54.99 -52.52
CA VAL A 509 -32.96 -55.55 -51.16
C VAL A 509 -31.98 -54.74 -50.33
N THR A 510 -32.49 -54.08 -49.30
CA THR A 510 -31.68 -53.27 -48.38
C THR A 510 -31.73 -53.90 -46.99
N ARG A 511 -30.57 -54.18 -46.38
CA ARG A 511 -30.54 -54.44 -44.94
C ARG A 511 -30.68 -53.11 -44.22
N ALA A 512 -31.67 -52.98 -43.33
CA ALA A 512 -31.85 -51.77 -42.54
C ALA A 512 -30.54 -51.38 -41.85
N GLN A 513 -30.32 -50.08 -41.76
CA GLN A 513 -29.29 -49.52 -40.90
C GLN A 513 -29.73 -49.66 -39.44
N ASN A 514 -28.77 -49.78 -38.51
CA ASN A 514 -29.07 -49.84 -37.07
C ASN A 514 -29.87 -48.59 -36.65
N ASP A 515 -30.91 -48.79 -35.84
CA ASP A 515 -31.85 -47.79 -35.36
C ASP A 515 -31.68 -47.43 -33.86
N VAL A 516 -30.82 -48.14 -33.14
CA VAL A 516 -30.56 -47.91 -31.71
C VAL A 516 -29.59 -46.73 -31.52
N ALA A 517 -29.99 -45.74 -30.72
CA ALA A 517 -29.34 -44.42 -30.59
C ALA A 517 -29.02 -44.04 -29.13
N ASN A 518 -28.41 -44.93 -28.34
CA ASN A 518 -28.17 -44.70 -26.91
C ASN A 518 -26.75 -44.22 -26.59
N LEU A 519 -26.63 -43.29 -25.64
CA LEU A 519 -25.35 -42.84 -25.08
C LEU A 519 -25.07 -43.52 -23.74
N ALA A 520 -23.90 -44.13 -23.58
CA ALA A 520 -23.44 -44.71 -22.32
C ALA A 520 -22.69 -43.66 -21.45
N SER A 521 -21.84 -42.83 -22.07
CA SER A 521 -21.14 -41.75 -21.35
C SER A 521 -20.62 -40.63 -22.27
N PHE A 522 -20.25 -39.51 -21.65
CA PHE A 522 -19.49 -38.41 -22.25
C PHE A 522 -18.55 -37.79 -21.19
N LYS A 523 -17.63 -36.91 -21.60
CA LYS A 523 -16.85 -36.07 -20.68
C LYS A 523 -17.29 -34.62 -20.71
N LEU A 524 -17.48 -34.02 -19.53
CA LEU A 524 -17.69 -32.58 -19.33
C LEU A 524 -16.43 -31.98 -18.71
N ASN A 525 -15.77 -31.05 -19.41
CA ASN A 525 -14.47 -30.49 -19.00
C ASN A 525 -13.41 -31.54 -18.64
N GLY A 526 -13.46 -32.72 -19.27
CA GLY A 526 -12.57 -33.85 -19.00
C GLY A 526 -13.06 -34.82 -17.91
N GLU A 527 -14.08 -34.47 -17.12
CA GLU A 527 -14.69 -35.40 -16.16
C GLU A 527 -15.72 -36.32 -16.83
N LEU A 528 -15.57 -37.63 -16.65
CA LEU A 528 -16.50 -38.64 -17.15
C LEU A 528 -17.88 -38.52 -16.47
N LYS A 529 -18.95 -38.56 -17.27
CA LYS A 529 -20.36 -38.61 -16.86
C LYS A 529 -21.01 -39.81 -17.54
N THR A 530 -21.57 -40.73 -16.78
CA THR A 530 -22.21 -41.97 -17.24
C THR A 530 -23.73 -41.88 -17.13
N ALA A 531 -24.45 -42.63 -17.96
CA ALA A 531 -25.91 -42.75 -17.83
C ALA A 531 -26.30 -43.41 -16.48
N PRO A 532 -27.45 -43.08 -15.87
CA PRO A 532 -28.41 -42.04 -16.29
C PRO A 532 -27.89 -40.62 -16.04
N PHE A 533 -28.11 -39.72 -17.01
CA PHE A 533 -27.61 -38.34 -16.96
C PHE A 533 -28.55 -37.42 -16.16
N THR A 534 -27.98 -36.39 -15.52
CA THR A 534 -28.76 -35.36 -14.82
C THR A 534 -29.11 -34.20 -15.76
N SER A 535 -30.20 -33.50 -15.47
CA SER A 535 -30.62 -32.30 -16.23
C SER A 535 -29.75 -31.06 -15.94
N GLU A 536 -28.91 -31.10 -14.91
CA GLU A 536 -28.03 -30.00 -14.52
C GLU A 536 -26.67 -30.50 -14.01
N TYR A 537 -25.61 -29.74 -14.33
CA TYR A 537 -24.25 -29.88 -13.81
C TYR A 537 -23.68 -28.51 -13.43
N THR A 538 -22.71 -28.47 -12.51
CA THR A 538 -21.92 -27.27 -12.19
C THR A 538 -20.44 -27.48 -12.46
N VAL A 539 -19.74 -26.43 -12.90
CA VAL A 539 -18.28 -26.47 -13.13
C VAL A 539 -17.56 -25.27 -12.53
N ALA A 540 -16.33 -25.49 -12.05
CA ALA A 540 -15.40 -24.44 -11.63
C ALA A 540 -14.65 -23.86 -12.85
N SER A 541 -15.40 -23.29 -13.79
CA SER A 541 -14.87 -22.67 -15.01
C SER A 541 -15.86 -21.67 -15.60
N THR A 542 -15.36 -20.72 -16.39
CA THR A 542 -16.17 -19.83 -17.21
C THR A 542 -16.66 -20.49 -18.50
N THR A 543 -16.11 -21.66 -18.86
CA THR A 543 -16.47 -22.43 -20.07
C THR A 543 -16.79 -23.89 -19.77
N ALA A 544 -17.66 -24.48 -20.58
CA ALA A 544 -17.89 -25.93 -20.63
C ALA A 544 -17.57 -26.50 -22.02
N ARG A 545 -16.90 -27.65 -22.05
CA ARG A 545 -16.63 -28.45 -23.24
C ARG A 545 -17.16 -29.87 -23.03
N VAL A 546 -17.94 -30.37 -23.98
CA VAL A 546 -18.47 -31.73 -24.00
C VAL A 546 -17.74 -32.54 -25.07
N THR A 547 -17.19 -33.70 -24.69
CA THR A 547 -16.29 -34.53 -25.53
C THR A 547 -16.45 -36.02 -25.22
N ASP A 548 -15.71 -36.87 -25.94
CA ASP A 548 -15.47 -38.28 -25.60
C ASP A 548 -16.76 -39.09 -25.39
N PHE A 549 -17.63 -39.08 -26.40
CA PHE A 549 -18.88 -39.84 -26.43
C PHE A 549 -18.62 -41.34 -26.55
N MET A 550 -19.24 -42.13 -25.67
CA MET A 550 -19.26 -43.60 -25.73
C MET A 550 -20.71 -44.09 -25.81
N PHE A 551 -20.96 -45.02 -26.72
CA PHE A 551 -22.28 -45.60 -26.96
C PHE A 551 -22.48 -46.90 -26.18
N ASP A 552 -23.73 -47.38 -26.06
CA ASP A 552 -23.99 -48.72 -25.54
C ASP A 552 -23.71 -49.82 -26.59
N ALA A 553 -23.71 -51.09 -26.16
CA ALA A 553 -23.36 -52.22 -27.03
C ALA A 553 -24.31 -52.40 -28.22
N ASN A 554 -25.58 -51.98 -28.09
CA ASN A 554 -26.60 -52.14 -29.12
C ASN A 554 -26.53 -51.02 -30.17
N SER A 555 -26.02 -49.85 -29.81
CA SER A 555 -25.87 -48.67 -30.66
C SER A 555 -24.64 -48.73 -31.58
N THR A 556 -24.26 -49.93 -32.03
CA THR A 556 -23.09 -50.14 -32.90
C THR A 556 -23.21 -49.34 -34.19
N GLY A 557 -22.22 -48.49 -34.46
CA GLY A 557 -22.17 -47.61 -35.63
C GLY A 557 -22.94 -46.28 -35.48
N ALA A 558 -23.48 -45.97 -34.30
CA ALA A 558 -24.04 -44.66 -34.01
C ALA A 558 -22.95 -43.56 -33.98
N THR A 559 -23.40 -42.31 -34.13
CA THR A 559 -22.57 -41.10 -34.01
C THR A 559 -23.18 -40.15 -32.98
N ALA A 560 -22.37 -39.27 -32.40
CA ALA A 560 -22.83 -38.25 -31.46
C ALA A 560 -22.32 -36.88 -31.88
N SER A 561 -23.18 -35.88 -31.71
CA SER A 561 -22.86 -34.47 -31.87
C SER A 561 -23.39 -33.70 -30.66
N VAL A 562 -22.79 -32.56 -30.33
CA VAL A 562 -23.24 -31.70 -29.24
C VAL A 562 -23.38 -30.26 -29.72
N SER A 563 -24.46 -29.62 -29.28
CA SER A 563 -24.70 -28.19 -29.46
C SER A 563 -24.91 -27.53 -28.10
N PRO A 564 -24.20 -26.44 -27.75
CA PRO A 564 -23.09 -25.85 -28.50
C PRO A 564 -21.84 -26.77 -28.50
N GLY A 565 -21.10 -26.76 -29.62
CA GLY A 565 -19.82 -27.46 -29.76
C GLY A 565 -18.63 -26.62 -29.29
N GLY A 566 -17.50 -27.28 -28.99
CA GLY A 566 -16.27 -26.60 -28.54
C GLY A 566 -16.35 -26.14 -27.08
N ASN A 567 -15.56 -25.11 -26.73
CA ASN A 567 -15.59 -24.49 -25.42
C ASN A 567 -16.70 -23.42 -25.39
N ALA A 568 -17.90 -23.78 -24.94
CA ALA A 568 -18.99 -22.84 -24.83
C ALA A 568 -18.88 -22.03 -23.53
N ASN A 569 -19.07 -20.71 -23.61
CA ASN A 569 -19.13 -19.84 -22.45
C ASN A 569 -20.34 -20.16 -21.57
N ILE A 570 -20.18 -20.04 -20.25
CA ILE A 570 -21.24 -20.17 -19.26
C ILE A 570 -21.52 -18.78 -18.66
N PRO A 571 -22.77 -18.28 -18.67
CA PRO A 571 -23.10 -17.00 -18.05
C PRO A 571 -22.96 -17.05 -16.53
N ALA A 572 -22.61 -15.92 -15.92
CA ALA A 572 -22.39 -15.81 -14.47
C ALA A 572 -23.63 -16.12 -13.62
N ASN A 573 -24.78 -15.59 -14.03
CA ASN A 573 -26.07 -15.71 -13.33
C ASN A 573 -27.06 -16.54 -14.15
N GLY A 574 -26.64 -17.72 -14.60
CA GLY A 574 -27.45 -18.62 -15.41
C GLY A 574 -26.71 -19.92 -15.72
N GLY A 575 -27.09 -20.57 -16.81
CA GLY A 575 -26.37 -21.72 -17.35
C GLY A 575 -26.49 -21.81 -18.86
N THR A 576 -25.58 -22.57 -19.46
CA THR A 576 -25.59 -22.87 -20.88
C THR A 576 -26.20 -24.26 -21.07
N GLN A 577 -27.26 -24.34 -21.88
CA GLN A 577 -27.87 -25.62 -22.24
C GLN A 577 -27.00 -26.33 -23.28
N PHE A 578 -26.75 -27.60 -23.06
CA PHE A 578 -26.13 -28.52 -24.01
C PHE A 578 -27.15 -29.57 -24.41
N ILE A 579 -27.19 -29.87 -25.70
CA ILE A 579 -27.98 -30.95 -26.30
C ILE A 579 -26.98 -31.88 -26.99
N ILE A 580 -26.84 -33.10 -26.47
CA ILE A 580 -26.15 -34.18 -27.17
C ILE A 580 -27.17 -34.92 -28.02
N THR A 581 -27.00 -34.87 -29.34
CA THR A 581 -27.78 -35.65 -30.30
C THR A 581 -26.99 -36.90 -30.67
N VAL A 582 -27.46 -38.06 -30.23
CA VAL A 582 -27.00 -39.35 -30.74
C VAL A 582 -27.82 -39.69 -31.97
N LYS A 583 -27.15 -40.06 -33.07
CA LYS A 583 -27.77 -40.45 -34.33
C LYS A 583 -27.34 -41.88 -34.67
N ALA A 584 -28.31 -42.80 -34.70
CA ALA A 584 -28.11 -44.15 -35.20
C ALA A 584 -27.87 -44.14 -36.73
N GLN A 585 -27.45 -45.28 -37.28
CA GLN A 585 -27.06 -45.36 -38.70
C GLN A 585 -28.22 -45.02 -39.65
N ASN A 586 -29.46 -45.41 -39.31
CA ASN A 586 -30.66 -45.12 -40.11
C ASN A 586 -31.14 -43.65 -40.00
N GLY A 587 -30.55 -42.86 -39.10
CA GLY A 587 -30.97 -41.50 -38.79
C GLY A 587 -31.92 -41.33 -37.62
N THR A 588 -32.37 -42.40 -36.93
CA THR A 588 -33.04 -42.31 -35.62
C THR A 588 -32.17 -41.51 -34.66
N GLN A 589 -32.79 -40.61 -33.90
CA GLN A 589 -32.08 -39.75 -32.94
C GLN A 589 -32.60 -39.92 -31.51
N SER A 590 -31.66 -39.85 -30.57
CA SER A 590 -31.94 -39.61 -29.15
C SER A 590 -31.27 -38.30 -28.74
N MET A 591 -31.91 -37.55 -27.83
CA MET A 591 -31.41 -36.26 -27.35
C MET A 591 -31.23 -36.29 -25.83
N ILE A 592 -30.02 -35.98 -25.37
CA ILE A 592 -29.71 -35.78 -23.96
C ILE A 592 -29.53 -34.27 -23.76
N THR A 593 -30.45 -33.65 -23.05
CA THR A 593 -30.44 -32.20 -22.77
C THR A 593 -30.11 -31.95 -21.29
N PHE A 594 -29.09 -31.13 -21.04
CA PHE A 594 -28.72 -30.70 -19.69
C PHE A 594 -28.21 -29.26 -19.68
N THR A 595 -28.24 -28.62 -18.52
CA THR A 595 -27.71 -27.27 -18.32
C THR A 595 -26.41 -27.31 -17.54
N VAL A 596 -25.38 -26.57 -17.97
CA VAL A 596 -24.16 -26.38 -17.19
C VAL A 596 -24.14 -24.97 -16.61
N LYS A 597 -24.06 -24.86 -15.29
CA LYS A 597 -23.91 -23.58 -14.57
C LYS A 597 -22.50 -23.42 -14.02
N ARG A 598 -22.09 -22.18 -13.72
CA ARG A 598 -20.85 -21.96 -12.95
C ARG A 598 -21.08 -22.37 -11.50
N LYS A 599 -20.06 -22.94 -10.86
CA LYS A 599 -20.07 -23.15 -9.41
C LYS A 599 -20.02 -21.78 -8.70
N THR A 600 -20.80 -21.63 -7.64
CA THR A 600 -20.83 -20.44 -6.79
C THR A 600 -20.05 -20.67 -5.50
N TYR A 601 -19.36 -19.66 -5.01
CA TYR A 601 -18.55 -19.70 -3.79
C TYR A 601 -18.91 -18.56 -2.85
N PRO A 602 -18.96 -18.78 -1.53
CA PRO A 602 -19.06 -17.72 -0.54
C PRO A 602 -17.79 -16.85 -0.52
N VAL A 603 -17.99 -15.55 -0.62
CA VAL A 603 -16.99 -14.51 -0.38
C VAL A 603 -17.41 -13.73 0.85
N THR A 604 -16.77 -14.01 1.98
CA THR A 604 -17.00 -13.35 3.27
C THR A 604 -16.04 -12.18 3.45
N PHE A 605 -16.46 -11.11 4.10
CA PHE A 605 -15.55 -9.99 4.36
C PHE A 605 -15.79 -9.28 5.69
N SER A 606 -14.73 -8.76 6.30
CA SER A 606 -14.74 -8.23 7.67
C SER A 606 -13.71 -7.12 7.91
N VAL A 607 -13.85 -6.43 9.04
CA VAL A 607 -12.83 -5.49 9.56
C VAL A 607 -12.07 -6.20 10.68
N GLN A 608 -10.73 -6.28 10.59
CA GLN A 608 -9.93 -6.98 11.60
C GLN A 608 -10.02 -6.26 12.95
N GLY A 609 -10.42 -7.00 14.00
CA GLY A 609 -10.68 -6.44 15.33
C GLY A 609 -11.94 -5.54 15.42
N GLY A 610 -12.65 -5.32 14.31
CA GLY A 610 -13.89 -4.55 14.25
C GLY A 610 -13.76 -3.04 14.50
N GLN A 611 -12.58 -2.45 14.30
CA GLN A 611 -12.29 -1.06 14.67
C GLN A 611 -11.67 -0.26 13.51
N GLY A 612 -11.77 1.07 13.61
CA GLY A 612 -11.00 2.01 12.78
C GLY A 612 -11.57 2.30 11.39
N GLY A 613 -12.70 1.71 11.02
CA GLY A 613 -13.33 1.96 9.73
C GLY A 613 -14.42 0.97 9.37
N SER A 614 -14.84 1.05 8.12
CA SER A 614 -15.81 0.16 7.51
C SER A 614 -15.30 -0.38 6.18
N LEU A 615 -15.74 -1.58 5.81
CA LEU A 615 -15.40 -2.25 4.56
C LEU A 615 -16.67 -2.49 3.75
N LYS A 616 -16.84 -1.80 2.62
CA LYS A 616 -18.00 -1.97 1.73
C LYS A 616 -17.64 -2.92 0.59
N GLY A 617 -18.27 -4.09 0.53
CA GLY A 617 -18.18 -5.01 -0.61
C GLY A 617 -19.31 -4.73 -1.61
N MET A 618 -19.01 -4.85 -2.90
CA MET A 618 -19.92 -4.59 -4.02
C MET A 618 -19.86 -5.74 -5.03
N TYR A 619 -21.03 -6.30 -5.35
CA TYR A 619 -21.18 -7.41 -6.30
C TYR A 619 -22.54 -7.32 -7.00
N ASN A 620 -22.56 -7.43 -8.33
CA ASN A 620 -23.77 -7.45 -9.16
C ASN A 620 -24.79 -6.33 -8.83
N GLY A 621 -24.33 -5.08 -8.72
CA GLY A 621 -25.15 -3.91 -8.36
C GLY A 621 -25.57 -3.81 -6.88
N SER A 622 -25.48 -4.92 -6.12
CA SER A 622 -25.74 -4.95 -4.67
C SER A 622 -24.49 -4.57 -3.87
N HIS A 623 -24.67 -4.11 -2.63
CA HIS A 623 -23.57 -3.87 -1.70
C HIS A 623 -23.92 -4.28 -0.26
N GLN A 624 -22.89 -4.65 0.50
CA GLN A 624 -22.97 -4.91 1.94
C GLN A 624 -21.77 -4.24 2.64
N THR A 625 -21.92 -3.91 3.92
CA THR A 625 -20.89 -3.21 4.69
C THR A 625 -20.54 -3.98 5.97
N ALA A 626 -19.26 -4.31 6.12
CA ALA A 626 -18.70 -4.80 7.37
C ALA A 626 -18.23 -3.63 8.24
N SER A 627 -18.56 -3.68 9.53
CA SER A 627 -18.19 -2.71 10.56
C SER A 627 -18.42 -3.37 11.93
N GLY A 628 -17.57 -3.09 12.92
CA GLY A 628 -17.61 -3.85 14.17
C GLY A 628 -17.32 -5.34 13.92
N SER A 629 -18.00 -6.22 14.65
CA SER A 629 -17.92 -7.68 14.48
C SER A 629 -18.69 -8.23 13.26
N ASN A 630 -19.40 -7.40 12.49
CA ASN A 630 -20.19 -7.86 11.35
C ASN A 630 -19.30 -8.45 10.24
N SER A 631 -19.65 -9.64 9.75
CA SER A 631 -18.94 -10.37 8.68
C SER A 631 -19.91 -10.79 7.57
N PRO A 632 -20.38 -9.83 6.73
CA PRO A 632 -21.25 -10.11 5.58
C PRO A 632 -20.59 -11.02 4.53
N SER A 633 -21.41 -11.62 3.67
CA SER A 633 -20.96 -12.47 2.58
C SER A 633 -21.79 -12.32 1.29
N PHE A 634 -21.18 -12.64 0.15
CA PHE A 634 -21.84 -12.81 -1.14
C PHE A 634 -21.62 -14.23 -1.66
N ASN A 635 -22.62 -14.81 -2.35
CA ASN A 635 -22.42 -16.00 -3.17
C ASN A 635 -22.07 -15.56 -4.59
N VAL A 636 -20.85 -15.86 -5.03
CA VAL A 636 -20.25 -15.32 -6.27
C VAL A 636 -19.90 -16.46 -7.22
N SER A 637 -20.29 -16.32 -8.48
CA SER A 637 -20.02 -17.34 -9.51
C SER A 637 -18.55 -17.36 -9.92
N HIS A 638 -18.02 -18.56 -10.22
CA HIS A 638 -16.63 -18.75 -10.63
C HIS A 638 -16.20 -17.78 -11.74
N GLY A 639 -15.05 -17.12 -11.58
CA GLY A 639 -14.48 -16.15 -12.50
C GLY A 639 -15.07 -14.74 -12.42
N GLU A 640 -16.14 -14.52 -11.66
CA GLU A 640 -16.65 -13.16 -11.39
C GLU A 640 -15.78 -12.43 -10.37
N SER A 641 -15.96 -11.11 -10.27
CA SER A 641 -15.17 -10.27 -9.35
C SER A 641 -16.02 -9.46 -8.37
N VAL A 642 -15.53 -9.35 -7.13
CA VAL A 642 -16.09 -8.49 -6.07
C VAL A 642 -15.16 -7.31 -5.85
N THR A 643 -15.72 -6.10 -5.76
CA THR A 643 -14.94 -4.89 -5.43
C THR A 643 -15.20 -4.47 -4.00
N PHE A 644 -14.13 -4.22 -3.25
CA PHE A 644 -14.14 -3.78 -1.88
C PHE A 644 -13.62 -2.34 -1.77
N ILE A 645 -14.30 -1.52 -0.97
CA ILE A 645 -13.91 -0.15 -0.66
C ILE A 645 -13.81 -0.02 0.87
N ALA A 646 -12.60 0.20 1.37
CA ALA A 646 -12.36 0.50 2.77
C ALA A 646 -12.44 2.00 3.03
N LYS A 647 -13.22 2.38 4.04
CA LYS A 647 -13.35 3.76 4.52
C LYS A 647 -12.88 3.82 5.98
N PRO A 648 -11.67 4.33 6.24
CA PRO A 648 -11.23 4.62 7.60
C PRO A 648 -12.16 5.61 8.30
N GLU A 649 -12.24 5.48 9.62
CA GLU A 649 -12.76 6.54 10.48
C GLU A 649 -11.76 7.69 10.63
N LYS A 650 -12.23 8.87 11.02
CA LYS A 650 -11.35 10.03 11.25
C LYS A 650 -10.33 9.69 12.33
N GLY A 651 -9.03 9.79 12.01
CA GLY A 651 -7.94 9.42 12.91
C GLY A 651 -7.42 7.98 12.72
N TRP A 652 -7.86 7.27 11.69
CA TRP A 652 -7.37 5.95 11.30
C TRP A 652 -6.92 5.94 9.84
N ASP A 653 -5.96 5.08 9.54
CA ASP A 653 -5.47 4.80 8.20
C ASP A 653 -5.58 3.29 7.90
N ILE A 654 -5.51 2.91 6.63
CA ILE A 654 -5.45 1.49 6.25
C ILE A 654 -4.03 0.97 6.54
N GLU A 655 -3.95 -0.17 7.21
CA GLU A 655 -2.69 -0.87 7.48
C GLU A 655 -2.40 -1.90 6.39
N SER A 656 -3.35 -2.81 6.16
CA SER A 656 -3.17 -3.94 5.25
C SER A 656 -4.50 -4.56 4.83
N TRP A 657 -4.46 -5.27 3.71
CA TRP A 657 -5.53 -6.13 3.22
C TRP A 657 -5.08 -7.59 3.29
N THR A 658 -5.99 -8.52 3.58
CA THR A 658 -5.77 -9.97 3.48
C THR A 658 -6.85 -10.62 2.63
N GLY A 659 -6.51 -11.72 1.96
CA GLY A 659 -7.40 -12.41 1.02
C GLY A 659 -7.58 -11.73 -0.34
N VAL A 660 -7.01 -10.54 -0.54
CA VAL A 660 -7.06 -9.77 -1.79
C VAL A 660 -5.84 -8.85 -1.90
N THR A 661 -5.44 -8.49 -3.12
CA THR A 661 -4.45 -7.43 -3.36
C THR A 661 -5.16 -6.11 -3.61
N ALA A 662 -4.68 -5.03 -3.00
CA ALA A 662 -5.27 -3.70 -3.14
C ALA A 662 -4.91 -3.07 -4.49
N SER A 663 -5.91 -2.53 -5.20
CA SER A 663 -5.75 -1.78 -6.45
C SER A 663 -5.46 -0.28 -6.22
N SER A 664 -5.85 0.23 -5.05
CA SER A 664 -5.42 1.51 -4.47
C SER A 664 -5.45 1.37 -2.95
N PRO A 665 -4.94 2.32 -2.15
CA PRO A 665 -4.95 2.19 -0.68
C PRO A 665 -6.32 1.81 -0.10
N ASN A 666 -7.39 2.39 -0.66
CA ASN A 666 -8.77 2.23 -0.21
C ASN A 666 -9.60 1.22 -1.01
N THR A 667 -9.07 0.63 -2.09
CA THR A 667 -9.84 -0.26 -2.97
C THR A 667 -9.13 -1.57 -3.26
N ALA A 668 -9.86 -2.67 -3.31
CA ALA A 668 -9.36 -3.96 -3.71
C ALA A 668 -10.38 -4.70 -4.56
N THR A 669 -9.93 -5.51 -5.53
CA THR A 669 -10.81 -6.30 -6.39
C THR A 669 -10.36 -7.75 -6.35
N LEU A 670 -11.29 -8.66 -6.03
CA LEU A 670 -11.06 -10.09 -5.91
C LEU A 670 -11.79 -10.80 -7.04
N THR A 671 -11.07 -11.54 -7.89
CA THR A 671 -11.65 -12.54 -8.78
C THR A 671 -11.82 -13.87 -8.05
N VAL A 672 -12.97 -14.54 -8.21
CA VAL A 672 -13.39 -15.67 -7.38
C VAL A 672 -13.16 -17.00 -8.10
N ASP A 673 -12.22 -17.80 -7.60
CA ASP A 673 -11.89 -19.16 -8.04
C ASP A 673 -12.30 -20.25 -7.01
N GLY A 674 -12.74 -19.83 -5.82
CA GLY A 674 -12.99 -20.67 -4.65
C GLY A 674 -13.61 -19.89 -3.50
N ASP A 675 -13.83 -20.54 -2.36
CA ASP A 675 -14.23 -19.87 -1.11
C ASP A 675 -13.15 -18.84 -0.70
N LYS A 676 -13.55 -17.62 -0.34
CA LYS A 676 -12.61 -16.55 0.05
C LYS A 676 -13.10 -15.77 1.26
N THR A 677 -12.14 -15.32 2.06
CA THR A 677 -12.35 -14.35 3.14
C THR A 677 -11.45 -13.15 2.89
N VAL A 678 -12.04 -11.95 2.82
CA VAL A 678 -11.31 -10.68 2.66
C VAL A 678 -11.40 -9.86 3.94
N THR A 679 -10.27 -9.46 4.49
CA THR A 679 -10.25 -8.62 5.68
C THR A 679 -9.41 -7.38 5.46
N VAL A 680 -9.91 -6.23 5.90
CA VAL A 680 -9.11 -4.99 6.00
C VAL A 680 -8.69 -4.77 7.46
N LYS A 681 -7.44 -4.38 7.66
CA LYS A 681 -6.90 -3.95 8.95
C LYS A 681 -6.67 -2.45 8.91
N PHE A 682 -7.17 -1.73 9.91
CA PHE A 682 -6.89 -0.31 10.11
C PHE A 682 -5.85 -0.11 11.22
N LYS A 683 -5.02 0.91 11.08
CA LYS A 683 -4.06 1.38 12.09
C LYS A 683 -4.42 2.79 12.57
N PRO A 684 -4.07 3.15 13.81
CA PRO A 684 -4.13 4.53 14.29
C PRO A 684 -3.35 5.49 13.37
N GLY A 685 -4.01 6.54 12.92
CA GLY A 685 -3.44 7.63 12.11
C GLY A 685 -3.32 8.94 12.91
N GLU A 686 -3.37 10.08 12.21
CA GLU A 686 -3.43 11.41 12.83
C GLU A 686 -4.87 11.95 12.93
N PHE A 687 -5.28 12.42 14.11
CA PHE A 687 -6.50 13.21 14.27
C PHE A 687 -6.18 14.71 14.24
N ASN A 688 -6.45 15.37 13.11
CA ASN A 688 -6.20 16.80 12.95
C ASN A 688 -7.37 17.64 13.52
N LEU A 689 -7.05 18.59 14.40
CA LEU A 689 -7.93 19.60 14.98
C LEU A 689 -7.43 21.02 14.67
N ALA A 690 -8.38 21.90 14.33
CA ALA A 690 -8.14 23.33 14.18
C ALA A 690 -8.66 24.08 15.42
N GLY A 691 -7.92 25.11 15.83
CA GLY A 691 -8.35 26.07 16.85
C GLY A 691 -9.50 26.95 16.39
N GLY A 692 -10.12 27.66 17.33
CA GLY A 692 -11.26 28.55 17.08
C GLY A 692 -12.63 27.89 16.83
N GLY A 693 -12.71 26.55 16.73
CA GLY A 693 -13.98 25.83 16.66
C GLY A 693 -14.74 25.82 18.00
N SER A 694 -16.06 25.98 17.96
CA SER A 694 -16.96 26.05 19.15
C SER A 694 -16.81 24.88 20.12
N ASP A 695 -16.54 23.68 19.58
CA ASP A 695 -16.48 22.40 20.30
C ASP A 695 -15.09 21.73 20.24
N ALA A 696 -14.03 22.51 19.96
CA ALA A 696 -12.70 21.97 19.75
C ALA A 696 -12.10 21.27 20.99
N TRP A 697 -12.40 21.76 22.20
CA TRP A 697 -11.98 21.12 23.46
C TRP A 697 -12.79 19.84 23.72
N LYS A 698 -14.10 19.85 23.43
CA LYS A 698 -14.97 18.68 23.51
C LYS A 698 -14.45 17.56 22.61
N GLN A 699 -14.19 17.86 21.32
CA GLN A 699 -13.66 16.88 20.36
C GLN A 699 -12.28 16.33 20.78
N LEU A 700 -11.39 17.17 21.30
CA LEU A 700 -10.09 16.74 21.82
C LEU A 700 -10.24 15.76 23.00
N LYS A 701 -11.10 16.10 23.97
CA LYS A 701 -11.40 15.28 25.14
C LYS A 701 -12.03 13.94 24.77
N GLU A 702 -13.00 13.95 23.86
CA GLU A 702 -13.67 12.74 23.36
C GLU A 702 -12.71 11.83 22.60
N GLU A 703 -11.89 12.37 21.69
CA GLU A 703 -10.91 11.57 20.95
C GLU A 703 -9.84 10.98 21.87
N ALA A 704 -9.29 11.76 22.80
CA ALA A 704 -8.28 11.30 23.75
C ALA A 704 -8.79 10.20 24.71
N ALA A 705 -10.07 10.27 25.09
CA ALA A 705 -10.69 9.30 26.00
C ALA A 705 -10.94 7.91 25.36
N LYS A 706 -10.95 7.80 24.02
CA LYS A 706 -11.21 6.50 23.36
C LYS A 706 -10.13 5.46 23.72
N PRO A 707 -10.50 4.20 24.02
CA PRO A 707 -9.53 3.12 24.22
C PRO A 707 -8.76 2.78 22.94
N TYR A 708 -9.37 3.04 21.77
CA TYR A 708 -8.78 2.84 20.45
C TYR A 708 -9.11 4.07 19.58
N GLY A 709 -8.12 4.63 18.89
CA GLY A 709 -8.24 5.87 18.13
C GLY A 709 -6.87 6.36 17.67
N ALA A 710 -6.79 7.58 17.13
CA ALA A 710 -5.53 8.15 16.64
C ALA A 710 -4.44 8.19 17.72
N HIS A 711 -3.24 7.68 17.46
CA HIS A 711 -2.14 7.78 18.44
C HIS A 711 -1.51 9.19 18.48
N THR A 712 -1.77 10.03 17.46
CA THR A 712 -1.38 11.44 17.44
C THR A 712 -2.59 12.33 17.20
N ILE A 713 -2.82 13.31 18.07
CA ILE A 713 -3.73 14.42 17.83
C ILE A 713 -2.92 15.66 17.47
N VAL A 714 -3.18 16.22 16.30
CA VAL A 714 -2.46 17.38 15.76
C VAL A 714 -3.32 18.63 15.92
N ILE A 715 -2.86 19.58 16.73
CA ILE A 715 -3.55 20.85 17.00
C ILE A 715 -2.93 21.96 16.13
N LYS A 716 -3.76 22.76 15.47
CA LYS A 716 -3.36 23.95 14.69
C LYS A 716 -3.99 25.21 15.31
N GLY A 717 -3.18 26.13 15.83
CA GLY A 717 -3.68 27.34 16.52
C GLY A 717 -4.14 27.10 17.96
N GLU A 718 -4.99 27.96 18.50
CA GLU A 718 -5.47 27.89 19.90
C GLU A 718 -6.81 27.14 20.03
N ILE A 719 -6.82 26.08 20.83
CA ILE A 719 -8.04 25.44 21.35
C ILE A 719 -8.27 25.98 22.77
N LYS A 720 -9.38 26.67 22.98
CA LYS A 720 -9.73 27.30 24.26
C LYS A 720 -11.00 26.69 24.85
N ALA A 721 -11.00 26.42 26.15
CA ALA A 721 -12.18 25.96 26.88
C ALA A 721 -13.20 27.11 27.05
N THR A 722 -14.43 26.90 26.60
CA THR A 722 -15.49 27.94 26.56
C THR A 722 -16.63 27.73 27.55
N GLY A 723 -16.75 26.54 28.15
CA GLY A 723 -17.85 26.21 29.08
C GLY A 723 -18.64 24.99 28.63
N GLY A 724 -19.75 24.70 29.32
CA GLY A 724 -20.61 23.54 29.03
C GLY A 724 -19.80 22.22 28.97
N GLU A 725 -19.96 21.48 27.88
CA GLU A 725 -19.19 20.26 27.59
C GLU A 725 -17.81 20.55 26.96
N ASN A 726 -17.60 21.76 26.41
CA ASN A 726 -16.35 22.24 25.80
C ASN A 726 -15.36 22.78 26.85
N LYS A 727 -15.18 22.00 27.91
CA LYS A 727 -14.18 22.16 28.98
C LYS A 727 -13.96 20.83 29.72
N GLY A 728 -13.15 20.85 30.77
CA GLY A 728 -12.93 19.71 31.66
C GLY A 728 -11.69 18.90 31.31
N GLU A 729 -11.24 18.12 32.28
CA GLU A 729 -10.04 17.29 32.22
C GLU A 729 -10.04 16.32 31.02
N ILE A 730 -8.92 16.28 30.31
CA ILE A 730 -8.65 15.33 29.24
C ILE A 730 -7.99 14.09 29.86
N LYS A 731 -8.72 12.97 29.83
CA LYS A 731 -8.26 11.64 30.26
C LYS A 731 -7.83 10.81 29.06
N LEU A 732 -6.85 9.95 29.25
CA LEU A 732 -6.28 9.13 28.19
C LEU A 732 -6.81 7.69 28.21
N GLY A 733 -7.52 7.29 27.16
CA GLY A 733 -7.90 5.88 26.96
C GLY A 733 -6.74 5.00 26.50
N ARG A 734 -5.72 5.60 25.90
CA ARG A 734 -4.56 4.96 25.23
C ARG A 734 -3.31 5.85 25.35
N ASP A 735 -2.17 5.33 24.92
CA ASP A 735 -0.96 6.15 24.74
C ASP A 735 -1.20 7.17 23.63
N LEU A 736 -0.88 8.44 23.91
CA LEU A 736 -1.30 9.56 23.08
C LEU A 736 -0.22 10.63 22.95
N THR A 737 0.00 11.06 21.71
CA THR A 737 0.83 12.21 21.38
C THR A 737 -0.06 13.42 21.06
N ILE A 738 0.16 14.54 21.74
CA ILE A 738 -0.45 15.83 21.43
C ILE A 738 0.61 16.68 20.75
N LYS A 739 0.40 16.98 19.46
CA LYS A 739 1.36 17.65 18.60
C LYS A 739 0.84 19.00 18.13
N GLY A 740 1.53 20.07 18.48
CA GLY A 740 1.25 21.40 17.96
C GLY A 740 1.83 21.62 16.56
N LYS A 741 1.11 22.39 15.74
CA LYS A 741 1.61 23.02 14.51
C LYS A 741 1.44 24.54 14.63
N ASN A 742 2.49 25.28 14.26
CA ASN A 742 2.53 26.75 14.25
C ASN A 742 2.21 27.38 15.62
N SER A 743 3.02 27.09 16.64
CA SER A 743 2.85 27.61 18.00
C SER A 743 1.46 27.37 18.59
N ALA A 744 0.94 26.15 18.41
CA ALA A 744 -0.39 25.78 18.89
C ALA A 744 -0.51 25.87 20.42
N VAL A 745 -1.72 26.16 20.88
CA VAL A 745 -2.02 26.41 22.29
C VAL A 745 -3.26 25.62 22.72
N LEU A 746 -3.21 25.05 23.92
CA LEU A 746 -4.35 24.48 24.61
C LEU A 746 -4.62 25.29 25.88
N ASP A 747 -5.64 26.15 25.83
CA ASP A 747 -6.03 27.10 26.89
C ASP A 747 -7.20 26.55 27.71
N ALA A 748 -6.93 26.05 28.92
CA ALA A 748 -8.00 25.58 29.82
C ALA A 748 -8.84 26.72 30.40
N ASN A 749 -8.46 27.99 30.18
CA ASN A 749 -9.24 29.18 30.55
C ASN A 749 -9.69 29.16 32.04
N ASN A 750 -8.83 28.62 32.91
CA ASN A 750 -9.05 28.37 34.33
C ASN A 750 -10.28 27.50 34.67
N GLN A 751 -10.83 26.76 33.69
CA GLN A 751 -12.04 25.95 33.84
C GLN A 751 -11.79 24.56 34.46
N SER A 752 -10.59 24.01 34.30
CA SER A 752 -10.20 22.70 34.83
C SER A 752 -8.68 22.47 34.72
N ARG A 753 -8.20 21.40 35.35
CA ARG A 753 -6.95 20.73 34.95
C ARG A 753 -6.99 20.37 33.46
N ILE A 754 -5.84 20.42 32.77
CA ILE A 754 -5.79 20.11 31.33
C ILE A 754 -5.74 18.60 31.12
N PHE A 755 -4.69 17.92 31.60
CA PHE A 755 -4.52 16.48 31.42
C PHE A 755 -4.44 15.72 32.75
N LYS A 756 -5.01 14.50 32.75
CA LYS A 756 -4.70 13.46 33.73
C LYS A 756 -4.17 12.22 33.01
N VAL A 757 -2.91 11.88 33.29
CA VAL A 757 -2.26 10.67 32.79
C VAL A 757 -2.51 9.55 33.79
N GLU A 758 -3.34 8.59 33.40
CA GLU A 758 -3.69 7.43 34.24
C GLU A 758 -2.58 6.37 34.24
N SER A 759 -2.68 5.40 35.16
CA SER A 759 -1.72 4.30 35.27
C SER A 759 -1.64 3.48 33.97
N GLY A 760 -0.42 3.15 33.53
CA GLY A 760 -0.18 2.42 32.29
C GLY A 760 -0.50 3.21 31.01
N LYS A 761 -0.54 4.56 31.09
CA LYS A 761 -0.72 5.45 29.93
C LYS A 761 0.46 6.41 29.77
N THR A 762 0.81 6.70 28.52
CA THR A 762 1.84 7.67 28.14
C THR A 762 1.23 8.88 27.44
N LEU A 763 1.47 10.07 27.96
CA LEU A 763 1.23 11.35 27.29
C LEU A 763 2.54 11.89 26.72
N THR A 764 2.62 12.09 25.40
CA THR A 764 3.72 12.82 24.76
C THR A 764 3.25 14.19 24.30
N LEU A 765 3.98 15.25 24.67
CA LEU A 765 3.74 16.62 24.22
C LEU A 765 4.86 17.01 23.23
N GLU A 766 4.47 17.44 22.03
CA GLU A 766 5.36 17.91 20.97
C GLU A 766 4.94 19.30 20.49
N ASN A 767 5.82 20.30 20.60
CA ASN A 767 5.62 21.66 20.03
C ASN A 767 4.28 22.33 20.41
N ILE A 768 3.77 22.05 21.61
CA ILE A 768 2.46 22.50 22.11
C ILE A 768 2.61 23.32 23.40
N THR A 769 1.88 24.43 23.51
CA THR A 769 1.78 25.19 24.76
C THR A 769 0.50 24.83 25.51
N LEU A 770 0.61 24.40 26.76
CA LEU A 770 -0.51 24.20 27.68
C LEU A 770 -0.60 25.43 28.59
N LYS A 771 -1.77 26.09 28.66
CA LYS A 771 -1.95 27.28 29.51
C LYS A 771 -3.26 27.32 30.30
N ASN A 772 -3.23 28.06 31.42
CA ASN A 772 -4.39 28.36 32.28
C ASN A 772 -5.16 27.13 32.78
N GLY A 773 -4.44 26.04 33.07
CA GLY A 773 -4.99 24.83 33.68
C GLY A 773 -5.16 25.01 35.19
N ASN A 774 -6.37 24.80 35.72
CA ASN A 774 -6.67 25.04 37.12
C ASN A 774 -7.31 23.80 37.78
N ALA A 775 -6.56 23.16 38.69
CA ALA A 775 -7.05 22.00 39.46
C ALA A 775 -7.84 22.40 40.72
N GLY A 776 -7.98 23.69 41.02
CA GLY A 776 -8.54 24.17 42.29
C GLY A 776 -7.74 23.64 43.47
N GLY A 777 -8.44 23.06 44.46
CA GLY A 777 -7.81 22.39 45.60
C GLY A 777 -7.07 21.08 45.27
N GLY A 778 -7.13 20.59 44.02
CA GLY A 778 -6.41 19.40 43.57
C GLY A 778 -4.95 19.65 43.19
N ASN A 779 -4.33 18.66 42.52
CA ASN A 779 -2.92 18.67 42.14
C ASN A 779 -2.74 18.70 40.60
N GLY A 780 -1.62 19.23 40.09
CA GLY A 780 -1.24 19.12 38.68
C GLY A 780 -2.07 20.01 37.75
N GLY A 781 -2.00 21.33 37.90
CA GLY A 781 -2.89 22.28 37.19
C GLY A 781 -2.83 22.14 35.66
N GLY A 782 -1.62 22.05 35.11
CA GLY A 782 -1.41 21.62 33.73
C GLY A 782 -1.61 20.11 33.58
N VAL A 783 -0.73 19.32 34.19
CA VAL A 783 -0.77 17.86 34.09
C VAL A 783 -0.67 17.17 35.46
N TYR A 784 -1.58 16.24 35.72
CA TYR A 784 -1.44 15.27 36.81
C TYR A 784 -0.95 13.93 36.24
N VAL A 785 0.21 13.46 36.70
CA VAL A 785 0.79 12.17 36.32
C VAL A 785 0.58 11.18 37.47
N ASN A 786 -0.40 10.29 37.31
CA ASN A 786 -0.79 9.28 38.30
C ASN A 786 0.31 8.19 38.43
N ALA A 787 0.34 7.45 39.54
CA ALA A 787 1.25 6.32 39.72
C ALA A 787 1.19 5.34 38.53
N GLY A 788 2.34 5.04 37.93
CA GLY A 788 2.44 4.20 36.72
C GLY A 788 2.04 4.87 35.40
N GLY A 789 1.60 6.12 35.40
CA GLY A 789 1.46 6.94 34.20
C GLY A 789 2.80 7.58 33.80
N THR A 790 2.93 8.00 32.53
CA THR A 790 4.15 8.66 32.01
C THR A 790 3.81 9.93 31.25
N LEU A 791 4.43 11.06 31.62
CA LEU A 791 4.47 12.28 30.82
C LEU A 791 5.84 12.40 30.12
N ILE A 792 5.83 12.72 28.83
CA ILE A 792 7.03 13.03 28.03
C ILE A 792 6.83 14.41 27.41
N MET A 793 7.70 15.37 27.74
CA MET A 793 7.75 16.68 27.09
C MET A 793 8.99 16.78 26.21
N LYS A 794 8.81 17.13 24.94
CA LYS A 794 9.93 17.37 24.01
C LYS A 794 9.67 18.53 23.06
N ASP A 795 10.68 18.86 22.27
CA ASP A 795 10.71 19.96 21.33
C ASP A 795 10.31 21.28 22.02
N SER A 796 9.59 22.22 21.38
CA SER A 796 9.24 23.51 22.00
C SER A 796 8.05 23.46 22.99
N SER A 797 7.76 22.30 23.62
CA SER A 797 6.56 22.13 24.46
C SER A 797 6.67 22.89 25.78
N THR A 798 5.64 23.69 26.09
CA THR A 798 5.64 24.60 27.26
C THR A 798 4.39 24.40 28.12
N ILE A 799 4.53 24.48 29.45
CA ILE A 799 3.41 24.57 30.41
C ILE A 799 3.51 25.89 31.17
N THR A 800 2.45 26.71 31.15
CA THR A 800 2.48 28.09 31.70
C THR A 800 1.13 28.54 32.29
N GLY A 801 1.14 29.41 33.30
CA GLY A 801 -0.09 30.01 33.86
C GLY A 801 -1.07 29.05 34.53
N CYS A 802 -0.66 27.83 34.87
CA CYS A 802 -1.48 26.80 35.49
C CYS A 802 -1.38 26.78 37.03
N SER A 803 -2.48 26.47 37.73
CA SER A 803 -2.61 26.52 39.20
C SER A 803 -3.18 25.24 39.83
N ALA A 804 -2.68 24.89 41.02
CA ALA A 804 -3.09 23.75 41.83
C ALA A 804 -2.58 23.90 43.27
N SER A 805 -3.09 23.11 44.24
CA SER A 805 -2.53 23.02 45.60
C SER A 805 -1.09 22.47 45.62
N LYS A 806 -0.80 21.53 44.70
CA LYS A 806 0.54 20.97 44.48
C LYS A 806 0.79 20.85 42.98
N GLY A 807 1.88 21.45 42.49
CA GLY A 807 2.31 21.30 41.10
C GLY A 807 1.38 22.05 40.15
N GLY A 808 1.37 23.38 40.22
CA GLY A 808 0.61 24.23 39.31
C GLY A 808 0.88 23.88 37.85
N GLY A 809 2.16 23.64 37.49
CA GLY A 809 2.53 23.10 36.20
C GLY A 809 2.25 21.60 36.08
N VAL A 810 3.00 20.80 36.84
CA VAL A 810 2.95 19.33 36.79
C VAL A 810 2.98 18.75 38.21
N TYR A 811 2.17 17.72 38.47
CA TYR A 811 2.29 16.87 39.65
C TYR A 811 2.72 15.47 39.22
N VAL A 812 3.79 14.95 39.83
CA VAL A 812 4.45 13.71 39.42
C VAL A 812 4.41 12.67 40.55
N ASP A 813 3.51 11.69 40.39
CA ASP A 813 3.53 10.40 41.09
C ASP A 813 3.84 9.24 40.12
N GLY A 814 3.66 9.44 38.82
CA GLY A 814 4.18 8.56 37.77
C GLY A 814 5.62 8.87 37.37
N THR A 815 5.89 8.78 36.06
CA THR A 815 7.18 9.14 35.44
C THR A 815 7.03 10.45 34.68
N PHE A 816 8.00 11.37 34.80
CA PHE A 816 8.07 12.57 33.98
C PHE A 816 9.41 12.67 33.26
N LYS A 817 9.36 12.76 31.92
CA LYS A 817 10.54 12.85 31.04
C LYS A 817 10.57 14.19 30.30
N MET A 818 11.75 14.79 30.16
CA MET A 818 11.96 16.07 29.47
C MET A 818 13.17 16.01 28.54
N GLN A 819 13.11 16.69 27.39
CA GLN A 819 14.25 16.91 26.49
C GLN A 819 14.06 18.11 25.55
N GLY A 820 15.15 18.65 25.01
CA GLY A 820 15.12 19.70 23.99
C GLY A 820 14.63 21.05 24.53
N GLY A 821 13.67 21.66 23.84
CA GLY A 821 13.06 22.94 24.24
C GLY A 821 12.02 22.84 25.36
N ALA A 822 11.80 21.65 25.94
CA ALA A 822 10.75 21.42 26.93
C ALA A 822 10.88 22.36 28.14
N LYS A 823 9.78 23.00 28.52
CA LYS A 823 9.75 24.00 29.62
C LYS A 823 8.48 23.89 30.47
N VAL A 824 8.64 23.91 31.78
CA VAL A 824 7.57 24.27 32.72
C VAL A 824 7.95 25.63 33.29
N ASP A 825 7.14 26.65 33.02
CA ASP A 825 7.51 28.04 33.32
C ASP A 825 7.78 28.28 34.80
N GLU A 826 8.64 29.25 35.12
CA GLU A 826 9.02 29.53 36.51
C GLU A 826 7.86 29.92 37.43
N ASN A 827 6.69 30.30 36.90
CA ASN A 827 5.51 30.54 37.72
C ASN A 827 4.68 29.27 38.00
N ASN A 828 5.16 28.11 37.55
CA ASN A 828 4.44 26.84 37.55
C ASN A 828 5.38 25.71 37.98
N GLU A 829 5.35 25.29 39.24
CA GLU A 829 6.26 24.24 39.71
C GLU A 829 5.88 22.84 39.22
N VAL A 830 6.91 21.99 39.17
CA VAL A 830 6.82 20.55 39.09
C VAL A 830 6.90 20.00 40.52
N TYR A 831 5.80 19.46 41.02
CA TYR A 831 5.76 18.78 42.31
C TYR A 831 6.17 17.32 42.14
N LEU A 832 7.17 16.86 42.89
CA LEU A 832 7.64 15.46 42.88
C LEU A 832 7.19 14.77 44.16
N GLU A 833 6.39 13.70 44.05
CA GLU A 833 6.09 12.85 45.20
C GLU A 833 7.33 12.07 45.68
N THR A 834 7.20 11.39 46.83
CA THR A 834 8.30 10.63 47.44
C THR A 834 8.95 9.65 46.44
N ASN A 835 10.28 9.64 46.40
CA ASN A 835 11.13 8.90 45.44
C ASN A 835 10.94 9.22 43.94
N LYS A 836 10.16 10.24 43.54
CA LYS A 836 10.00 10.64 42.12
C LYS A 836 11.05 11.66 41.68
N SER A 837 11.44 11.62 40.40
CA SER A 837 12.41 12.55 39.79
C SER A 837 12.02 12.89 38.35
N ILE A 838 12.61 13.95 37.78
CA ILE A 838 12.51 14.26 36.35
C ILE A 838 13.60 13.50 35.59
N THR A 839 13.25 12.70 34.59
CA THR A 839 14.22 12.04 33.71
C THR A 839 14.52 12.91 32.49
N VAL A 840 15.77 13.37 32.35
CA VAL A 840 16.24 14.14 31.20
C VAL A 840 16.76 13.18 30.13
N THR A 841 15.97 12.99 29.07
CA THR A 841 16.31 12.03 27.99
C THR A 841 17.14 12.64 26.86
N GLY A 842 17.38 13.94 26.91
CA GLY A 842 18.23 14.68 25.98
C GLY A 842 18.42 16.12 26.44
N ALA A 843 19.47 16.79 25.97
CA ALA A 843 19.87 18.11 26.45
C ALA A 843 18.72 19.13 26.45
N LEU A 844 18.58 19.86 27.55
CA LEU A 844 17.55 20.91 27.73
C LEU A 844 18.12 22.28 27.38
N THR A 845 17.43 23.04 26.54
CA THR A 845 17.88 24.37 26.08
C THR A 845 17.55 25.50 27.05
N HIS A 846 16.64 25.27 27.99
CA HIS A 846 16.22 26.26 28.98
C HIS A 846 16.98 26.10 30.30
N ARG A 847 17.36 27.25 30.90
CA ARG A 847 18.06 27.36 32.18
C ARG A 847 17.40 28.45 33.05
N PRO A 848 16.44 28.11 33.93
CA PRO A 848 15.89 26.77 34.18
C PRO A 848 14.87 26.34 33.12
N ALA A 849 14.73 25.02 32.97
CA ALA A 849 13.65 24.35 32.26
C ALA A 849 12.45 24.01 33.17
N ALA A 850 12.65 23.92 34.49
CA ALA A 850 11.58 23.76 35.48
C ALA A 850 11.98 24.26 36.88
N ARG A 851 11.00 24.69 37.68
CA ARG A 851 11.13 24.78 39.16
C ARG A 851 10.59 23.50 39.80
N ILE A 852 11.39 22.85 40.63
CA ILE A 852 11.06 21.60 41.32
C ILE A 852 10.66 21.90 42.78
N THR A 853 9.55 21.30 43.22
CA THR A 853 9.17 21.20 44.64
C THR A 853 9.08 19.73 45.02
N PRO A 854 10.07 19.14 45.70
CA PRO A 854 9.96 17.77 46.19
C PRO A 854 9.05 17.69 47.43
N ASN A 855 8.36 16.56 47.58
CA ASN A 855 7.57 16.21 48.77
C ASN A 855 8.42 16.11 50.04
N GLU A 856 9.69 15.72 49.89
CA GLU A 856 10.62 15.47 50.97
C GLU A 856 11.97 16.18 50.69
N TYR A 857 12.51 16.80 51.73
CA TYR A 857 13.83 17.42 51.70
C TYR A 857 14.74 16.61 52.61
N THR A 858 15.43 15.64 52.01
CA THR A 858 16.30 14.68 52.67
C THR A 858 17.64 14.62 51.93
N ASP A 859 18.70 14.31 52.67
CA ASP A 859 20.04 14.19 52.08
C ASP A 859 20.07 13.08 51.01
N GLY A 860 20.81 13.32 49.92
CA GLY A 860 20.89 12.41 48.77
C GLY A 860 19.63 12.35 47.88
N ARG A 861 18.53 13.05 48.18
CA ARG A 861 17.28 13.00 47.39
C ARG A 861 17.50 13.39 45.94
N VAL A 862 17.21 12.47 45.01
CA VAL A 862 17.40 12.65 43.55
C VAL A 862 16.27 13.47 42.94
N LEU A 863 16.56 14.68 42.47
CA LEU A 863 15.59 15.60 41.86
C LEU A 863 15.41 15.34 40.37
N ALA A 864 16.50 15.03 39.67
CA ALA A 864 16.50 14.69 38.24
C ALA A 864 17.56 13.63 37.91
N THR A 865 17.37 12.94 36.78
CA THR A 865 18.22 11.82 36.31
C THR A 865 18.53 11.93 34.82
N GLY A 866 19.61 11.31 34.37
CA GLY A 866 20.06 11.23 32.98
C GLY A 866 21.32 12.07 32.71
N ALA A 867 22.24 11.54 31.90
CA ALA A 867 23.55 12.17 31.60
C ALA A 867 23.46 13.61 31.08
N ALA A 868 22.36 13.96 30.40
CA ALA A 868 22.11 15.29 29.85
C ALA A 868 21.41 16.27 30.83
N ALA A 869 21.12 15.86 32.06
CA ALA A 869 20.61 16.74 33.11
C ALA A 869 21.75 17.61 33.66
N GLU A 870 21.55 18.93 33.71
CA GLU A 870 22.48 19.87 34.37
C GLU A 870 21.80 20.58 35.55
N ARG A 871 22.59 21.03 36.53
CA ARG A 871 22.09 21.81 37.68
C ARG A 871 21.24 23.00 37.21
N ASP A 872 21.77 23.77 36.25
CA ASP A 872 21.13 24.98 35.73
C ASP A 872 19.80 24.73 35.02
N ASN A 873 19.47 23.50 34.64
CA ASN A 873 18.15 23.20 34.09
C ASN A 873 17.04 23.27 35.15
N PHE A 874 17.38 23.33 36.44
CA PHE A 874 16.41 23.28 37.52
C PHE A 874 16.63 24.40 38.54
N LYS A 875 15.53 24.97 39.03
CA LYS A 875 15.49 25.67 40.32
C LYS A 875 14.77 24.78 41.32
N VAL A 876 15.10 24.89 42.60
CA VAL A 876 14.42 24.15 43.67
C VAL A 876 13.76 25.13 44.62
N THR A 877 12.49 24.88 44.95
CA THR A 877 11.74 25.67 45.93
C THR A 877 12.37 25.51 47.33
N PRO A 878 12.51 26.57 48.15
CA PRO A 878 13.00 26.42 49.52
C PRO A 878 11.96 25.70 50.40
N LYS A 879 12.41 24.81 51.28
CA LYS A 879 11.53 24.20 52.29
C LYS A 879 11.03 25.29 53.24
N ASN A 880 9.73 25.30 53.50
CA ASN A 880 9.03 26.34 54.29
C ASN A 880 9.25 27.79 53.79
N GLY A 881 9.76 27.99 52.56
CA GLY A 881 10.11 29.31 52.01
C GLY A 881 11.44 29.90 52.51
N THR A 882 12.11 29.28 53.49
CA THR A 882 13.31 29.84 54.15
C THR A 882 14.51 28.90 54.23
N GLU A 883 14.33 27.59 54.03
CA GLU A 883 15.41 26.58 54.04
C GLU A 883 15.84 26.25 52.60
N TYR A 884 16.98 26.78 52.18
CA TYR A 884 17.55 26.60 50.83
C TYR A 884 18.44 25.35 50.77
N TRP A 885 17.90 24.24 50.29
CA TRP A 885 18.61 22.95 50.22
C TRP A 885 19.60 22.88 49.06
N ARG A 886 20.83 22.46 49.34
CA ARG A 886 21.92 22.42 48.36
C ARG A 886 21.78 21.21 47.43
N TYR A 887 21.87 21.41 46.11
CA TYR A 887 21.80 20.33 45.11
C TYR A 887 22.85 20.48 44.02
N LYS A 888 23.31 19.34 43.51
CA LYS A 888 24.35 19.22 42.48
C LYS A 888 24.13 18.05 41.54
N LYS A 889 24.81 18.08 40.40
CA LYS A 889 25.07 16.91 39.56
C LYS A 889 26.15 16.03 40.20
N LYS A 890 25.89 14.73 40.31
CA LYS A 890 26.85 13.70 40.72
C LYS A 890 26.66 12.50 39.80
N GLY A 891 27.56 12.33 38.82
CA GLY A 891 27.30 11.44 37.68
C GLY A 891 26.03 11.86 36.94
N ASP A 892 25.18 10.89 36.62
CA ASP A 892 23.94 11.09 35.86
C ASP A 892 22.73 11.49 36.73
N VAL A 893 22.94 11.98 37.97
CA VAL A 893 21.84 12.42 38.84
C VAL A 893 22.04 13.83 39.38
N ILE A 894 20.98 14.64 39.37
CA ILE A 894 20.88 15.87 40.15
C ILE A 894 20.24 15.50 41.49
N LYS A 895 20.95 15.72 42.61
CA LYS A 895 20.47 15.35 43.95
C LYS A 895 20.82 16.39 45.02
N PHE A 896 20.11 16.38 46.14
CA PHE A 896 20.56 17.08 47.33
C PHE A 896 21.90 16.52 47.81
N VAL A 897 22.79 17.41 48.27
CA VAL A 897 24.14 17.09 48.74
C VAL A 897 24.47 17.90 49.99
N LYS A 898 25.28 17.33 50.88
CA LYS A 898 25.89 18.06 51.99
C LYS A 898 27.08 18.89 51.51
N ALA A 899 27.60 19.71 52.41
CA ALA A 899 28.73 20.58 52.20
C ALA A 899 29.45 20.84 53.52
N GLU A 900 30.75 21.06 53.48
CA GLU A 900 31.57 21.40 54.64
C GLU A 900 32.23 22.77 54.43
N LEU A 901 31.98 23.69 55.36
CA LEU A 901 32.77 24.91 55.53
C LEU A 901 33.80 24.64 56.62
N LYS A 902 35.07 24.89 56.32
CA LYS A 902 36.17 24.82 57.29
C LYS A 902 36.91 26.15 57.33
N VAL A 903 37.03 26.72 58.52
CA VAL A 903 37.81 27.95 58.81
C VAL A 903 38.94 27.55 59.75
N THR A 904 40.18 27.72 59.29
CA THR A 904 41.39 27.32 59.99
C THR A 904 42.24 28.54 60.31
N PHE A 905 42.61 28.69 61.59
CA PHE A 905 43.68 29.59 62.00
C PHE A 905 44.98 28.80 61.92
N VAL A 906 45.84 29.15 60.96
CA VAL A 906 47.03 28.35 60.62
C VAL A 906 48.16 28.67 61.59
N LYS A 907 48.43 29.96 61.79
CA LYS A 907 49.57 30.45 62.57
C LYS A 907 49.39 31.90 62.96
N ILE A 908 50.07 32.30 64.04
CA ILE A 908 50.39 33.69 64.37
C ILE A 908 51.90 33.91 64.23
N LYS A 909 52.31 35.08 63.79
CA LYS A 909 53.72 35.43 63.56
C LYS A 909 54.01 36.83 64.11
N CYS A 910 55.00 36.93 64.99
CA CYS A 910 55.59 38.22 65.34
C CYS A 910 56.30 38.78 64.09
N VAL A 911 55.78 39.87 63.52
CA VAL A 911 56.41 40.57 62.39
C VAL A 911 57.51 41.48 62.91
N LYS A 912 57.22 42.19 64.00
CA LYS A 912 58.16 43.06 64.69
C LYS A 912 57.77 43.21 66.16
N ASN A 913 58.67 42.77 67.02
CA ASN A 913 58.66 43.12 68.42
C ASN A 913 59.12 44.59 68.59
N LYS A 914 58.49 45.35 69.49
CA LYS A 914 58.86 46.74 69.83
C LYS A 914 59.33 46.88 71.28
N ASP A 915 59.30 45.80 72.06
CA ASP A 915 59.60 45.74 73.48
C ASP A 915 61.09 45.61 73.76
N ILE A 916 61.47 46.07 74.96
CA ILE A 916 62.86 46.07 75.42
C ILE A 916 63.36 44.63 75.72
N GLY A 917 62.44 43.68 75.93
CA GLY A 917 62.74 42.28 76.28
C GLY A 917 63.23 41.38 75.14
N GLY A 918 63.08 41.79 73.87
CA GLY A 918 63.55 41.02 72.71
C GLY A 918 62.62 39.89 72.23
N LYS A 919 61.61 39.53 73.03
CA LYS A 919 60.36 38.86 72.60
C LYS A 919 59.15 39.74 72.99
N ALA A 920 58.01 39.45 72.38
CA ALA A 920 56.72 40.04 72.73
C ALA A 920 55.79 38.92 73.27
N GLU A 921 54.95 39.26 74.23
CA GLU A 921 54.20 38.35 75.08
C GLU A 921 52.72 38.25 74.62
N TYR A 922 52.50 37.74 73.40
CA TYR A 922 51.16 37.75 72.80
C TYR A 922 50.14 36.82 73.48
N TYR A 923 48.90 37.29 73.61
CA TYR A 923 47.74 36.46 73.97
C TYR A 923 46.54 36.79 73.05
N TRP A 924 45.60 35.85 72.87
CA TRP A 924 44.57 35.99 71.83
C TRP A 924 43.28 35.20 72.08
N THR A 925 42.22 35.59 71.38
CA THR A 925 41.00 34.78 71.24
C THR A 925 40.54 34.72 69.78
N MET A 926 40.31 33.52 69.25
CA MET A 926 39.89 33.30 67.86
C MET A 926 38.56 32.52 67.80
N LYS A 927 37.47 33.19 67.45
CA LYS A 927 36.09 32.64 67.44
C LYS A 927 35.51 32.58 66.03
N VAL A 928 34.80 31.49 65.73
CA VAL A 928 34.00 31.34 64.51
C VAL A 928 32.60 30.89 64.91
N ASP A 929 31.56 31.57 64.43
CA ASP A 929 30.15 31.28 64.78
C ASP A 929 29.88 31.35 66.31
N GLY A 930 30.68 32.14 67.03
CA GLY A 930 30.69 32.21 68.49
C GLY A 930 31.41 31.05 69.20
N VAL A 931 31.83 30.01 68.48
CA VAL A 931 32.62 28.89 69.00
C VAL A 931 34.07 29.30 69.15
N MET A 932 34.68 28.99 70.30
CA MET A 932 36.11 29.16 70.56
C MET A 932 36.90 28.14 69.71
N VAL A 933 37.73 28.61 68.79
CA VAL A 933 38.52 27.73 67.90
C VAL A 933 39.93 27.55 68.43
N ASP A 934 40.53 28.65 68.88
CA ASP A 934 41.82 28.69 69.56
C ASP A 934 41.87 29.94 70.46
N ASP A 935 42.55 29.83 71.58
CA ASP A 935 42.74 30.89 72.56
C ASP A 935 44.05 30.69 73.31
N GLN A 936 44.59 31.81 73.78
CA GLN A 936 45.71 31.91 74.69
C GLN A 936 45.24 32.95 75.71
N PHE A 937 44.77 32.49 76.88
CA PHE A 937 43.58 33.08 77.52
C PHE A 937 43.76 34.45 78.19
N ASP A 938 44.92 34.73 78.79
CA ASP A 938 45.19 35.96 79.54
C ASP A 938 46.69 36.26 79.72
N ALA A 939 46.97 37.45 80.24
CA ALA A 939 48.27 37.99 80.67
C ALA A 939 49.20 37.02 81.42
N ASN A 940 48.66 36.03 82.15
CA ASN A 940 49.45 35.09 82.95
C ASN A 940 49.89 33.87 82.14
N SER A 941 49.44 33.74 80.89
CA SER A 941 49.70 32.61 80.01
C SER A 941 49.90 33.11 78.58
N THR A 942 50.97 33.86 78.34
CA THR A 942 51.30 34.47 77.04
C THR A 942 52.13 33.54 76.14
N CYS A 943 52.26 33.89 74.85
CA CYS A 943 53.08 33.21 73.87
C CYS A 943 54.26 34.09 73.45
N GLU A 944 55.40 33.89 74.11
CA GLU A 944 56.65 34.61 73.82
C GLU A 944 57.16 34.37 72.38
N LEU A 945 57.12 35.41 71.53
CA LEU A 945 57.62 35.35 70.15
C LEU A 945 58.69 36.41 69.87
N ALA A 946 59.86 35.98 69.39
CA ALA A 946 60.86 36.90 68.84
C ALA A 946 60.45 37.41 67.45
N THR A 947 60.99 38.56 67.02
CA THR A 947 60.79 39.10 65.66
C THR A 947 61.08 38.05 64.59
N GLY A 948 60.09 37.75 63.75
CA GLY A 948 60.16 36.75 62.67
C GLY A 948 59.76 35.33 63.10
N GLN A 949 59.58 35.06 64.39
CA GLN A 949 59.14 33.76 64.91
C GLN A 949 57.65 33.51 64.61
N ILE A 950 57.31 32.23 64.43
CA ILE A 950 55.96 31.75 64.14
C ILE A 950 55.52 30.81 65.26
N HIS A 951 54.28 30.97 65.73
CA HIS A 951 53.56 29.95 66.48
C HIS A 951 52.52 29.29 65.56
N THR A 952 52.60 27.97 65.41
CA THR A 952 51.62 27.19 64.63
C THR A 952 50.39 26.91 65.47
N ILE A 953 49.22 27.28 64.96
CA ILE A 953 47.93 27.07 65.62
C ILE A 953 47.26 25.82 65.04
N ASP A 954 47.11 25.77 63.70
CA ASP A 954 46.45 24.70 62.93
C ASP A 954 45.11 24.18 63.52
N LYS A 955 44.35 25.07 64.18
CA LYS A 955 43.01 24.80 64.71
C LYS A 955 41.95 25.20 63.72
N SER A 956 40.85 24.44 63.68
CA SER A 956 39.78 24.64 62.71
C SER A 956 38.39 24.58 63.32
N PHE A 957 37.55 25.55 62.94
CA PHE A 957 36.10 25.40 62.98
C PHE A 957 35.64 24.64 61.73
N THR A 958 34.72 23.70 61.89
CA THR A 958 34.08 22.96 60.80
C THR A 958 32.58 22.96 61.00
N ARG A 959 31.81 23.30 59.96
CA ARG A 959 30.34 23.22 59.97
C ARG A 959 29.80 22.62 58.68
N THR A 960 28.95 21.61 58.86
CA THR A 960 28.28 20.89 57.77
C THR A 960 26.90 21.49 57.47
N PHE A 961 26.58 21.65 56.19
CA PHE A 961 25.30 22.18 55.72
C PHE A 961 24.55 21.17 54.86
N LYS A 962 23.30 20.87 55.25
CA LYS A 962 22.28 20.19 54.40
C LYS A 962 21.45 21.22 53.63
N TYR A 963 21.21 22.37 54.26
CA TYR A 963 20.50 23.52 53.73
C TYR A 963 21.06 24.79 54.38
N PHE A 964 20.74 25.93 53.78
CA PHE A 964 21.09 27.25 54.28
C PHE A 964 19.82 28.03 54.64
N PRO A 965 19.74 28.61 55.84
CA PRO A 965 18.75 29.63 56.14
C PRO A 965 18.88 30.81 55.18
N ALA A 966 17.75 31.45 54.86
CA ALA A 966 17.72 32.73 54.14
C ALA A 966 18.61 33.76 54.85
N GLY A 967 19.63 34.29 54.16
CA GLY A 967 20.52 35.31 54.71
C GLY A 967 21.48 34.82 55.79
N ILE A 968 21.92 33.55 55.76
CA ILE A 968 22.93 33.04 56.71
C ILE A 968 24.23 33.86 56.68
N GLU A 969 24.69 34.25 57.87
CA GLU A 969 25.99 34.84 58.13
C GLU A 969 26.69 34.05 59.25
N ILE A 970 28.00 33.82 59.12
CA ILE A 970 28.84 33.16 60.12
C ILE A 970 29.91 34.16 60.55
N PRO A 971 29.84 34.72 61.78
CA PRO A 971 30.83 35.68 62.26
C PRO A 971 32.20 35.01 62.48
N VAL A 972 33.27 35.75 62.23
CA VAL A 972 34.66 35.37 62.53
C VAL A 972 35.30 36.53 63.29
N ASN A 973 35.65 36.28 64.54
CA ASN A 973 36.20 37.28 65.45
C ASN A 973 37.60 36.88 65.91
N ILE A 974 38.55 37.79 65.85
CA ILE A 974 39.92 37.63 66.32
C ILE A 974 40.23 38.83 67.19
N GLU A 975 40.73 38.60 68.39
CA GLU A 975 41.23 39.65 69.29
C GLU A 975 42.68 39.27 69.65
N ILE A 976 43.64 40.16 69.39
CA ILE A 976 45.06 39.97 69.69
C ILE A 976 45.53 41.04 70.68
N TYR A 977 46.30 40.60 71.67
CA TYR A 977 46.88 41.43 72.72
C TYR A 977 48.36 41.06 72.93
N GLU A 978 49.08 41.93 73.61
CA GLU A 978 50.51 41.85 73.97
C GLU A 978 50.63 42.43 75.39
N GLU A 979 51.43 41.83 76.27
CA GLU A 979 51.42 42.10 77.73
C GLU A 979 52.78 42.64 78.19
N ASP A 980 52.92 43.97 78.20
CA ASP A 980 54.12 44.67 78.66
C ASP A 980 53.99 45.29 80.08
N ASN A 981 52.87 45.02 80.78
CA ASN A 981 52.40 45.70 82.00
C ASN A 981 52.00 47.18 81.80
N GLY A 982 51.68 47.57 80.56
CA GLY A 982 51.18 48.88 80.18
C GLY A 982 49.66 49.04 80.33
N PRO A 983 49.09 50.13 79.78
CA PRO A 983 47.65 50.36 79.69
C PRO A 983 47.05 50.07 78.30
N ASP A 984 47.88 49.78 77.29
CA ASP A 984 47.55 49.91 75.86
C ASP A 984 47.62 48.57 75.08
N ASP A 985 47.81 47.45 75.79
CA ASP A 985 47.99 46.01 75.43
C ASP A 985 47.19 45.45 74.24
N HIS A 986 46.16 46.14 73.76
CA HIS A 986 45.26 45.66 72.72
C HIS A 986 45.76 45.95 71.31
N ILE A 987 46.61 45.04 70.81
CA ILE A 987 47.18 45.04 69.46
C ILE A 987 46.13 45.10 68.35
N GLY A 988 45.01 44.36 68.46
CA GLY A 988 43.91 44.56 67.51
C GLY A 988 42.80 43.53 67.38
N THR A 989 41.70 44.02 66.79
CA THR A 989 40.46 43.30 66.53
C THR A 989 40.24 43.04 65.02
N THR A 990 39.85 41.82 64.67
CA THR A 990 39.08 41.53 63.45
C THR A 990 37.67 41.10 63.82
N LYS A 991 36.63 41.82 63.35
CA LYS A 991 35.26 41.28 63.28
C LYS A 991 34.84 41.20 61.82
N ALA A 992 34.78 39.98 61.31
CA ALA A 992 34.38 39.65 59.94
C ALA A 992 33.21 38.67 59.94
N LYS A 993 32.72 38.35 58.75
CA LYS A 993 31.69 37.34 58.53
C LYS A 993 31.84 36.64 57.19
N LEU A 994 31.33 35.42 57.14
CA LEU A 994 31.10 34.66 55.92
C LEU A 994 29.61 34.67 55.60
N THR A 995 29.24 35.17 54.41
CA THR A 995 27.86 35.17 53.89
C THR A 995 27.77 34.21 52.71
N TYR A 996 26.70 33.41 52.64
CA TYR A 996 26.56 32.37 51.60
C TYR A 996 25.68 32.81 50.41
N HIS A 997 26.21 32.63 49.20
CA HIS A 997 25.53 32.97 47.94
C HIS A 997 24.97 31.73 47.26
N TYR A 998 23.75 31.33 47.63
CA TYR A 998 23.12 30.07 47.18
C TYR A 998 23.11 29.83 45.67
N ASN A 999 22.87 30.85 44.84
CA ASN A 999 22.87 30.69 43.39
C ASN A 999 24.27 30.38 42.82
N HIS A 1000 25.32 30.92 43.45
CA HIS A 1000 26.72 30.74 43.08
C HIS A 1000 27.41 29.56 43.78
N ASP A 1001 26.76 28.93 44.79
CA ASP A 1001 27.33 27.86 45.61
C ASP A 1001 28.69 28.23 46.26
N ALA A 1002 28.80 29.48 46.71
CA ALA A 1002 30.05 30.08 47.20
C ALA A 1002 29.83 30.87 48.50
N TRP A 1003 30.84 30.93 49.35
CA TRP A 1003 30.91 31.82 50.49
C TRP A 1003 31.65 33.11 50.14
N GLN A 1004 31.30 34.21 50.79
CA GLN A 1004 32.00 35.48 50.70
C GLN A 1004 32.44 35.91 52.10
N TRP A 1005 33.74 36.13 52.29
CA TRP A 1005 34.28 36.86 53.44
C TRP A 1005 34.07 38.36 53.27
N GLY A 1006 33.73 39.04 54.38
CA GLY A 1006 33.70 40.50 54.47
C GLY A 1006 33.73 40.98 55.91
N TYR A 1007 34.31 42.16 56.15
CA TYR A 1007 34.29 42.80 57.47
C TYR A 1007 32.88 43.20 57.89
N VAL A 1008 32.62 43.16 59.20
CA VAL A 1008 31.44 43.80 59.80
C VAL A 1008 31.70 45.31 59.86
N ALA A 1009 30.68 46.12 59.54
CA ALA A 1009 30.78 47.57 59.60
C ALA A 1009 31.09 48.03 61.04
N ASN A 1010 32.12 48.88 61.18
CA ASN A 1010 32.62 49.39 62.47
C ASN A 1010 32.99 48.28 63.48
N GLY A 1011 33.58 47.17 63.00
CA GLY A 1011 33.91 46.02 63.86
C GLY A 1011 35.39 45.62 63.93
N HIS A 1012 36.23 46.10 63.01
CA HIS A 1012 37.70 45.94 63.07
C HIS A 1012 38.30 47.24 63.61
N GLU A 1013 39.16 47.12 64.62
CA GLU A 1013 39.64 48.22 65.47
C GLU A 1013 41.07 47.87 65.92
N ASN A 1014 41.87 48.89 66.31
CA ASN A 1014 43.28 48.81 66.75
C ASN A 1014 44.22 48.00 65.85
N GLY A 1015 45.24 48.64 65.26
CA GLY A 1015 46.34 47.98 64.53
C GLY A 1015 45.97 47.21 63.24
N ASN A 1016 44.79 46.63 63.11
CA ASN A 1016 44.34 45.84 61.97
C ASN A 1016 44.27 46.71 60.69
N GLN A 1017 44.98 46.27 59.65
CA GLN A 1017 45.08 46.99 58.38
C GLN A 1017 43.86 46.79 57.45
N GLY A 1018 42.95 45.85 57.76
CA GLY A 1018 41.69 45.67 57.01
C GLY A 1018 41.86 45.24 55.54
N LEU A 1019 42.99 44.62 55.19
CA LEU A 1019 43.39 44.39 53.79
C LEU A 1019 42.59 43.29 53.07
N ASN A 1020 41.85 42.44 53.79
CA ASN A 1020 41.16 41.29 53.21
C ASN A 1020 39.65 41.52 53.07
N GLY A 1021 39.25 42.68 52.55
CA GLY A 1021 37.84 43.09 52.41
C GLY A 1021 36.94 42.05 51.72
N TYR A 1022 37.03 41.89 50.40
CA TYR A 1022 36.24 40.90 49.64
C TYR A 1022 37.10 39.68 49.29
N LYS A 1023 36.73 38.50 49.79
CA LYS A 1023 37.24 37.20 49.29
C LYS A 1023 36.06 36.30 48.98
N LEU A 1024 36.00 35.78 47.75
CA LEU A 1024 35.04 34.75 47.35
C LEU A 1024 35.71 33.38 47.52
N ILE A 1025 35.02 32.44 48.15
CA ILE A 1025 35.42 31.05 48.32
C ILE A 1025 34.41 30.20 47.57
N THR A 1026 34.75 29.76 46.36
CA THR A 1026 33.86 28.88 45.57
C THR A 1026 34.07 27.41 45.95
N GLU A 1027 33.23 26.52 45.46
CA GLU A 1027 33.35 25.10 45.85
C GLU A 1027 34.57 24.43 45.22
N GLY A 1028 35.32 23.71 46.06
CA GLY A 1028 36.61 23.12 45.74
C GLY A 1028 37.79 24.04 46.10
N ASP A 1029 37.53 25.33 46.36
CA ASP A 1029 38.58 26.29 46.71
C ASP A 1029 39.01 26.17 48.17
N GLU A 1030 40.28 26.48 48.38
CA GLU A 1030 40.88 26.79 49.67
C GLU A 1030 41.56 28.15 49.55
N VAL A 1031 41.04 29.16 50.24
CA VAL A 1031 41.51 30.54 50.19
C VAL A 1031 42.30 30.83 51.47
N GLU A 1032 43.61 31.02 51.33
CA GLU A 1032 44.51 31.41 52.41
C GLU A 1032 44.85 32.91 52.30
N PHE A 1033 44.77 33.63 53.42
CA PHE A 1033 45.14 35.04 53.52
C PHE A 1033 45.64 35.36 54.94
N THR A 1034 46.16 36.56 55.16
CA THR A 1034 46.71 36.97 56.46
C THR A 1034 46.10 38.28 56.89
N GLU A 1035 45.52 38.31 58.09
CA GLU A 1035 45.16 39.56 58.78
C GLU A 1035 46.45 40.16 59.36
N GLU A 1036 46.70 41.43 59.05
CA GLU A 1036 47.90 42.16 59.42
C GLU A 1036 47.57 43.17 60.52
N TYR A 1037 48.24 43.07 61.66
CA TYR A 1037 48.09 43.99 62.79
C TYR A 1037 49.40 44.77 62.96
N ARG A 1038 49.30 46.10 63.01
CA ARG A 1038 50.41 47.06 63.10
C ARG A 1038 50.10 48.08 64.21
N HIS A 1039 50.39 47.73 65.46
CA HIS A 1039 50.11 48.56 66.63
C HIS A 1039 51.39 49.19 67.19
N ASN A 1040 51.30 50.06 68.21
CA ASN A 1040 52.51 50.68 68.78
C ASN A 1040 53.40 49.68 69.53
N ASP A 1041 52.79 48.66 70.12
CA ASP A 1041 53.44 47.69 71.02
C ASP A 1041 53.90 46.44 70.24
N GLY A 1042 53.28 46.16 69.09
CA GLY A 1042 53.77 45.11 68.19
C GLY A 1042 53.22 45.15 66.77
N ASP A 1043 53.98 44.58 65.83
CA ASP A 1043 53.45 44.16 64.53
C ASP A 1043 53.32 42.63 64.53
N THR A 1044 52.13 42.11 64.27
CA THR A 1044 51.83 40.66 64.24
C THR A 1044 50.89 40.30 63.09
N ASP A 1045 50.97 39.06 62.61
CA ASP A 1045 50.24 38.53 61.47
C ASP A 1045 49.50 37.25 61.87
N VAL A 1046 48.21 37.14 61.53
CA VAL A 1046 47.41 35.91 61.70
C VAL A 1046 47.02 35.36 60.34
N THR A 1047 47.52 34.17 59.98
CA THR A 1047 47.16 33.51 58.72
C THR A 1047 45.89 32.69 58.89
N ILE A 1048 44.88 33.00 58.07
CA ILE A 1048 43.56 32.35 58.03
C ILE A 1048 43.43 31.58 56.72
N LYS A 1049 42.84 30.39 56.78
CA LYS A 1049 42.58 29.50 55.64
C LYS A 1049 41.12 29.08 55.66
N ILE A 1050 40.39 29.36 54.59
CA ILE A 1050 38.95 29.08 54.48
C ILE A 1050 38.73 28.14 53.29
N ARG A 1051 38.10 26.99 53.54
CA ARG A 1051 37.84 25.95 52.55
C ARG A 1051 36.35 25.67 52.45
N TRP A 1052 35.86 25.57 51.21
CA TRP A 1052 34.47 25.22 50.91
C TRP A 1052 34.43 24.01 49.97
N GLN A 1053 33.83 22.90 50.43
CA GLN A 1053 33.81 21.66 49.66
C GLN A 1053 32.52 20.86 49.87
N ASP A 1054 32.29 19.89 48.99
CA ASP A 1054 31.36 18.79 49.26
C ASP A 1054 31.89 17.91 50.40
N GLU A 1055 30.97 17.33 51.19
CA GLU A 1055 31.25 16.33 52.24
C GLU A 1055 31.30 14.91 51.67
#